data_AF-W9Y9R7-F1
#
_entry.id   AF-W9Y9R7-F1
#
_cell.length_a   1.000
_cell.length_b   1.000
_cell.length_c   1.000
_cell.angle_alpha   90.00
_cell.angle_beta   90.00
_cell.angle_gamma   90.00
#
_symmetry.space_group_name_H-M   'P 1'
#
loop_
_entity.id
_entity.type
_entity.pdbx_description
1 polymer ?
#
loop_
_entity_poly.entity_id
_entity_poly.type
_entity_poly.pdbx_seq_one_letter_code
_entity_poly.pdbx_strand_id
1 'polypeptide(L)'
;MSKSPLPCRDANCKHEECYWMRQIKQLEQRIGDEVLRGSKTESKYEVLKANYAHLEASMRAREKEKSEMNERILSLEASLKEKSEALEAEKATTAEIRDKLRLVSFNKQHQLVLAQQALRFVNKVQLDKSDTRSDIIHDYTNRLGTDINLPTLPSEKQASGMARNTKRSRSEEPGDDSARKQAARPRIPPQREKCGLEKPFCAQCIKSRRACTGYSRYPIFIQHKIPADDQAKSVVCHRRPPQQQTVLSILEPVKSALRQVGQVDPSPAIRQQLLEEYLSFHLPKAHLGPMHRRLWLCQLPTMLYLNSALEVSAMALCVAKLSEVYDGDPTLQYESLRLYQRGLHQLQKALWDPELMYHEQTLAACIALATYELSQCPSNSKHGYISHTSGCERLMQLRGPEAHTEGLAHQIFVQFRVQSILYALDTKQPTFLSEPVWQEVPWQSHPKTLFDQVYDFVTIAPELQRQGELLAYMDSDSRLRLATEMITKCWKMDRDLASFHDELVRSQAGPLYWPELARGQICDEDGEDGRLFPVAFHFPHLSVAHTLLVFWACQTMLWQGMYQLYRVMATLRGSFATSSRSKELLFEPDASTRFSDLPALEHRIDFAAPARNIFQSVEYCLLDEMKDHGPKSIAASLRIANETLKHHLAYRRDVLWAEEAMVKVQGRSLRLLVYYTETATSVQLNGRERLDK
;
A
#
# COMPACT_ATOMS: atom_id res chain seq x y z
N MET A 1 30.59 -45.27 -10.73
CA MET A 1 31.47 -44.78 -11.82
C MET A 1 31.28 -43.27 -11.92
N SER A 2 32.07 -42.49 -11.17
CA SER A 2 32.02 -41.02 -11.26
C SER A 2 32.78 -40.57 -12.49
N LYS A 3 32.14 -39.75 -13.32
CA LYS A 3 32.75 -39.13 -14.49
C LYS A 3 33.85 -38.18 -14.00
N SER A 4 35.09 -38.46 -14.33
CA SER A 4 36.19 -37.49 -14.24
C SER A 4 35.78 -36.21 -15.00
N PRO A 5 35.96 -35.00 -14.45
CA PRO A 5 35.63 -33.79 -15.17
C PRO A 5 36.53 -33.67 -16.41
N LEU A 6 35.91 -33.53 -17.58
CA LEU A 6 36.62 -33.23 -18.82
C LEU A 6 37.45 -31.94 -18.63
N PRO A 7 38.70 -31.87 -19.13
CA PRO A 7 39.51 -30.67 -19.00
C PRO A 7 38.85 -29.51 -19.74
N CYS A 8 38.71 -28.38 -19.07
CA CYS A 8 38.26 -27.12 -19.64
C CYS A 8 39.12 -26.78 -20.88
N ARG A 9 38.48 -26.66 -22.06
CA ARG A 9 39.17 -26.40 -23.34
C ARG A 9 39.48 -24.91 -23.58
N ASP A 10 39.07 -24.04 -22.65
CA ASP A 10 39.31 -22.60 -22.76
C ASP A 10 40.67 -22.21 -22.17
N ALA A 11 41.59 -21.81 -23.04
CA ALA A 11 42.93 -21.37 -22.67
C ALA A 11 42.94 -20.08 -21.82
N ASN A 12 41.82 -19.34 -21.75
CA ASN A 12 41.67 -18.10 -20.97
C ASN A 12 40.79 -18.27 -19.72
N CYS A 13 40.39 -19.49 -19.38
CA CYS A 13 39.62 -19.77 -18.18
C CYS A 13 40.32 -19.22 -16.93
N LYS A 14 39.62 -18.43 -16.09
CA LYS A 14 40.19 -17.86 -14.84
C LYS A 14 39.91 -18.71 -13.60
N HIS A 15 39.30 -19.89 -13.75
CA HIS A 15 39.08 -20.79 -12.62
C HIS A 15 40.42 -21.26 -12.02
N GLU A 16 40.53 -21.14 -10.70
CA GLU A 16 41.78 -21.38 -9.96
C GLU A 16 42.30 -22.82 -10.16
N GLU A 17 41.42 -23.82 -10.18
CA GLU A 17 41.78 -25.22 -10.46
C GLU A 17 42.34 -25.41 -11.88
N CYS A 18 41.77 -24.70 -12.86
CA CYS A 18 42.28 -24.71 -14.24
C CYS A 18 43.62 -23.98 -14.37
N TYR A 19 43.90 -23.01 -13.50
CA TYR A 19 45.19 -22.31 -13.45
C TYR A 19 46.30 -23.23 -12.93
N TRP A 20 46.08 -23.92 -11.81
CA TRP A 20 47.06 -24.84 -11.22
C TRP A 20 47.35 -26.05 -12.13
N MET A 21 46.32 -26.63 -12.75
CA MET A 21 46.49 -27.73 -13.72
C MET A 21 47.33 -27.31 -14.94
N ARG A 22 47.24 -26.04 -15.38
CA ARG A 22 48.09 -25.50 -16.45
C ARG A 22 49.54 -25.32 -15.98
N GLN A 23 49.76 -24.83 -14.77
CA GLN A 23 51.10 -24.69 -14.19
C GLN A 23 51.81 -26.05 -14.05
N ILE A 24 51.10 -27.09 -13.61
CA ILE A 24 51.62 -28.47 -13.55
C ILE A 24 52.03 -28.95 -14.94
N LYS A 25 51.14 -28.87 -15.94
CA LYS A 25 51.46 -29.32 -17.31
C LYS A 25 52.64 -28.56 -17.92
N GLN A 26 52.75 -27.25 -17.66
CA GLN A 26 53.90 -26.47 -18.10
C GLN A 26 55.20 -26.91 -17.43
N LEU A 27 55.16 -27.28 -16.14
CA LEU A 27 56.32 -27.82 -15.43
C LEU A 27 56.67 -29.24 -15.92
N GLU A 28 55.70 -30.12 -16.14
CA GLU A 28 55.90 -31.46 -16.72
C GLU A 28 56.60 -31.37 -18.08
N GLN A 29 56.11 -30.47 -18.94
CA GLN A 29 56.70 -30.25 -20.25
C GLN A 29 58.15 -29.74 -20.15
N ARG A 30 58.41 -28.78 -19.26
CA ARG A 30 59.78 -28.26 -19.03
C ARG A 30 60.72 -29.30 -18.45
N ILE A 31 60.24 -30.18 -17.56
CA ILE A 31 61.01 -31.31 -17.03
C ILE A 31 61.32 -32.29 -18.17
N GLY A 32 60.33 -32.64 -19.00
CA GLY A 32 60.51 -33.51 -20.17
C GLY A 32 61.51 -32.95 -21.19
N ASP A 33 61.43 -31.65 -21.49
CA ASP A 33 62.36 -30.95 -22.38
C ASP A 33 63.80 -30.93 -21.83
N GLU A 34 63.99 -30.84 -20.51
CA GLU A 34 65.32 -30.94 -19.89
C GLU A 34 65.89 -32.36 -19.90
N VAL A 35 65.05 -33.38 -19.70
CA VAL A 35 65.45 -34.79 -19.81
C VAL A 35 65.90 -35.13 -21.23
N LEU A 36 65.18 -34.64 -22.24
CA LEU A 36 65.50 -34.85 -23.66
C LEU A 36 66.76 -34.11 -24.11
N ARG A 37 67.10 -32.98 -23.48
CA ARG A 37 68.28 -32.16 -23.84
C ARG A 37 69.62 -32.74 -23.39
N GLY A 38 69.66 -33.81 -22.61
CA GLY A 38 70.91 -34.53 -22.25
C GLY A 38 72.01 -33.65 -21.62
N SER A 39 71.63 -32.50 -21.06
CA SER A 39 72.55 -31.48 -20.56
C SER A 39 72.88 -31.75 -19.09
N LYS A 40 74.17 -31.98 -18.79
CA LYS A 40 74.76 -32.14 -17.45
C LYS A 40 74.69 -30.85 -16.61
N THR A 41 73.48 -30.34 -16.35
CA THR A 41 73.23 -29.36 -15.30
C THR A 41 72.24 -29.94 -14.30
N GLU A 42 72.68 -30.92 -13.50
CA GLU A 42 71.89 -31.59 -12.44
C GLU A 42 71.11 -30.58 -11.57
N SER A 43 71.66 -29.39 -11.37
CA SER A 43 71.04 -28.31 -10.59
C SER A 43 69.68 -27.81 -11.13
N LYS A 44 69.50 -27.68 -12.45
CA LYS A 44 68.23 -27.15 -13.00
C LYS A 44 67.10 -28.17 -12.99
N TYR A 45 67.42 -29.43 -13.28
CA TYR A 45 66.46 -30.53 -13.23
C TYR A 45 65.98 -30.79 -11.81
N GLU A 46 66.87 -30.79 -10.83
CA GLU A 46 66.51 -30.98 -9.41
C GLU A 46 65.66 -29.82 -8.87
N VAL A 47 65.92 -28.57 -9.28
CA VAL A 47 65.07 -27.42 -8.93
C VAL A 47 63.66 -27.54 -9.52
N LEU A 48 63.54 -27.94 -10.80
CA LEU A 48 62.23 -28.14 -11.44
C LEU A 48 61.44 -29.29 -10.79
N LYS A 49 62.12 -30.37 -10.43
CA LYS A 49 61.54 -31.51 -9.73
C LYS A 49 61.09 -31.16 -8.30
N ALA A 50 61.88 -30.37 -7.57
CA ALA A 50 61.50 -29.86 -6.26
C ALA A 50 60.28 -28.91 -6.33
N ASN A 51 60.25 -28.03 -7.33
CA ASN A 51 59.10 -27.13 -7.56
C ASN A 51 57.83 -27.92 -7.93
N TYR A 52 57.95 -28.97 -8.75
CA TYR A 52 56.83 -29.86 -9.07
C TYR A 52 56.30 -30.56 -7.80
N ALA A 53 57.18 -31.14 -6.98
CA ALA A 53 56.79 -31.82 -5.74
C ALA A 53 56.12 -30.88 -4.72
N HIS A 54 56.62 -29.65 -4.59
CA HIS A 54 56.00 -28.63 -3.74
C HIS A 54 54.60 -28.27 -4.24
N LEU A 55 54.45 -28.08 -5.55
CA LEU A 55 53.17 -27.71 -6.17
C LEU A 55 52.12 -28.81 -5.99
N GLU A 56 52.51 -30.07 -6.19
CA GLU A 56 51.66 -31.23 -6.01
C GLU A 56 51.24 -31.42 -4.54
N ALA A 57 52.16 -31.26 -3.59
CA ALA A 57 51.86 -31.28 -2.16
C ALA A 57 50.88 -30.16 -1.75
N SER A 58 51.05 -28.96 -2.31
CA SER A 58 50.18 -27.80 -2.03
C SER A 58 48.76 -28.02 -2.57
N MET A 59 48.61 -28.66 -3.73
CA MET A 59 47.30 -29.02 -4.27
C MET A 59 46.59 -30.07 -3.42
N ARG A 60 47.30 -31.14 -3.01
CA ARG A 60 46.72 -32.17 -2.15
C ARG A 60 46.28 -31.62 -0.79
N ALA A 61 47.04 -30.68 -0.22
CA ALA A 61 46.66 -29.98 1.01
C ALA A 61 45.35 -29.18 0.83
N ARG A 62 45.22 -28.45 -0.29
CA ARG A 62 44.00 -27.68 -0.61
C ARG A 62 42.79 -28.56 -0.91
N GLU A 63 42.98 -29.70 -1.60
CA GLU A 63 41.91 -30.67 -1.82
C GLU A 63 41.41 -31.26 -0.50
N LYS A 64 42.31 -31.51 0.44
CA LYS A 64 41.97 -31.95 1.80
C LYS A 64 41.19 -30.86 2.55
N GLU A 65 41.65 -29.61 2.54
CA GLU A 65 40.92 -28.48 3.15
C GLU A 65 39.54 -28.27 2.52
N LYS A 66 39.43 -28.40 1.20
CA LYS A 66 38.15 -28.32 0.47
C LYS A 66 37.21 -29.46 0.86
N SER A 67 37.73 -30.69 1.03
CA SER A 67 36.96 -31.84 1.50
C SER A 67 36.44 -31.63 2.92
N GLU A 68 37.31 -31.17 3.84
CA GLU A 68 36.93 -30.87 5.23
C GLU A 68 35.90 -29.73 5.31
N MET A 69 36.03 -28.72 4.44
CA MET A 69 35.07 -27.63 4.33
C MET A 69 33.71 -28.10 3.81
N ASN A 70 33.69 -28.98 2.81
CA ASN A 70 32.46 -29.57 2.28
C ASN A 70 31.74 -30.44 3.32
N GLU A 71 32.48 -31.22 4.12
CA GLU A 71 31.90 -31.97 5.23
C GLU A 71 31.29 -31.04 6.29
N ARG A 72 31.94 -29.92 6.61
CA ARG A 72 31.39 -28.89 7.50
C ARG A 72 30.13 -28.24 6.93
N ILE A 73 30.10 -27.94 5.64
CA ILE A 73 28.91 -27.39 4.97
C ILE A 73 27.74 -28.37 5.06
N LEU A 74 27.95 -29.65 4.72
CA LEU A 74 26.91 -30.67 4.82
C LEU A 74 26.38 -30.85 6.26
N SER A 75 27.27 -30.78 7.25
CA SER A 75 26.89 -30.82 8.67
C SER A 75 26.04 -29.60 9.08
N LEU A 76 26.41 -28.40 8.61
CA LEU A 76 25.65 -27.17 8.89
C LEU A 76 24.29 -27.17 8.18
N GLU A 77 24.22 -27.65 6.94
CA GLU A 77 22.96 -27.80 6.19
C GLU A 77 21.99 -28.76 6.89
N ALA A 78 22.50 -29.89 7.40
CA ALA A 78 21.70 -30.82 8.19
C ALA A 78 21.17 -30.19 9.49
N SER A 79 22.02 -29.47 10.23
CA SER A 79 21.62 -28.77 11.45
C SER A 79 20.62 -27.64 11.18
N LEU A 80 20.77 -26.92 10.06
CA LEU A 80 19.84 -25.87 9.65
C LEU A 80 18.46 -26.46 9.29
N LYS A 81 18.44 -27.60 8.60
CA LYS A 81 17.22 -28.32 8.25
C LYS A 81 16.45 -28.74 9.50
N GLU A 82 17.13 -29.36 10.46
CA GLU A 82 16.55 -29.78 11.74
C GLU A 82 15.96 -28.58 12.51
N LYS A 83 16.70 -27.47 12.60
CA LYS A 83 16.20 -26.24 13.24
C LYS A 83 15.01 -25.62 12.50
N SER A 84 14.98 -25.70 11.17
CA SER A 84 13.85 -25.20 10.38
C SER A 84 12.57 -26.02 10.62
N GLU A 85 12.70 -27.35 10.71
CA GLU A 85 11.58 -28.25 10.99
C GLU A 85 11.04 -28.02 12.40
N ALA A 86 11.91 -27.82 13.39
CA ALA A 86 11.52 -27.45 14.75
C ALA A 86 10.79 -26.10 14.82
N LEU A 87 11.25 -25.10 14.06
CA LEU A 87 10.61 -23.78 14.00
C LEU A 87 9.22 -23.85 13.34
N GLU A 88 9.04 -24.66 12.29
CA GLU A 88 7.73 -24.86 11.67
C GLU A 88 6.75 -25.59 12.60
N ALA A 89 7.23 -26.55 13.40
CA ALA A 89 6.40 -27.18 14.44
C ALA A 89 5.96 -26.18 15.52
N GLU A 90 6.85 -25.28 15.96
CA GLU A 90 6.53 -24.25 16.93
C GLU A 90 5.51 -23.23 16.38
N LYS A 91 5.66 -22.83 15.11
CA LYS A 91 4.69 -21.97 14.40
C LYS A 91 3.32 -22.61 14.29
N ALA A 92 3.23 -23.90 13.97
CA ALA A 92 1.99 -24.65 13.91
C ALA A 92 1.28 -24.68 15.28
N THR A 93 2.05 -24.94 16.34
CA THR A 93 1.54 -24.95 17.73
C THR A 93 1.02 -23.57 18.14
N THR A 94 1.75 -22.50 17.78
CA THR A 94 1.37 -21.11 18.04
C THR A 94 0.10 -20.71 17.27
N ALA A 95 -0.05 -21.19 16.03
CA ALA A 95 -1.26 -20.97 15.24
C ALA A 95 -2.48 -21.66 15.87
N GLU A 96 -2.33 -22.90 16.35
CA GLU A 96 -3.38 -23.62 17.06
C GLU A 96 -3.81 -22.91 18.35
N ILE A 97 -2.86 -22.41 19.14
CA ILE A 97 -3.13 -21.62 20.35
C ILE A 97 -3.85 -20.32 19.99
N ARG A 98 -3.44 -19.65 18.92
CA ARG A 98 -4.07 -18.41 18.43
C ARG A 98 -5.52 -18.65 17.99
N ASP A 99 -5.79 -19.74 17.28
CA ASP A 99 -7.14 -20.10 16.85
C ASP A 99 -8.04 -20.48 18.03
N LYS A 100 -7.50 -21.21 19.02
CA LYS A 100 -8.20 -21.46 20.29
C LYS A 100 -8.53 -20.16 21.03
N LEU A 101 -7.58 -19.21 21.12
CA LEU A 101 -7.80 -17.89 21.73
C LEU A 101 -8.82 -17.05 20.95
N ARG A 102 -8.82 -17.11 19.61
CA ARG A 102 -9.81 -16.46 18.76
C ARG A 102 -11.20 -17.03 18.99
N LEU A 103 -11.34 -18.35 19.11
CA LEU A 103 -12.62 -19.01 19.39
C LEU A 103 -13.17 -18.60 20.77
N VAL A 104 -12.29 -18.52 21.78
CA VAL A 104 -12.64 -18.03 23.13
C VAL A 104 -13.05 -16.54 23.10
N SER A 105 -12.31 -15.70 22.38
CA SER A 105 -12.61 -14.27 22.21
C SER A 105 -13.93 -14.05 21.46
N PHE A 106 -14.16 -14.82 20.39
CA PHE A 106 -15.39 -14.82 19.60
C PHE A 106 -16.60 -15.21 20.47
N ASN A 107 -16.48 -16.28 21.26
CA ASN A 107 -17.54 -16.69 22.19
C ASN A 107 -17.83 -15.61 23.25
N LYS A 108 -16.79 -14.93 23.76
CA LYS A 108 -16.96 -13.82 24.72
C LYS A 108 -17.64 -12.61 24.10
N GLN A 109 -17.26 -12.20 22.89
CA GLN A 109 -17.92 -11.12 22.15
C GLN A 109 -19.36 -11.47 21.77
N HIS A 110 -19.61 -12.71 21.34
CA HIS A 110 -20.96 -13.20 21.03
C HIS A 110 -21.86 -13.20 22.28
N GLN A 111 -21.34 -13.64 23.44
CA GLN A 111 -22.05 -13.52 24.71
C GLN A 111 -22.29 -12.07 25.13
N LEU A 112 -21.35 -11.16 24.88
CA LEU A 112 -21.52 -9.74 25.17
C LEU A 112 -22.60 -9.09 24.29
N VAL A 113 -22.65 -9.43 23.00
CA VAL A 113 -23.67 -8.96 22.06
C VAL A 113 -25.05 -9.50 22.43
N LEU A 114 -25.15 -10.79 22.77
CA LEU A 114 -26.40 -11.39 23.25
C LEU A 114 -26.86 -10.76 24.57
N ALA A 115 -25.94 -10.51 25.51
CA ALA A 115 -26.25 -9.83 26.77
C ALA A 115 -26.73 -8.39 26.54
N GLN A 116 -26.11 -7.65 25.60
CA GLN A 116 -26.54 -6.30 25.24
C GLN A 116 -27.89 -6.29 24.52
N GLN A 117 -28.16 -7.28 23.66
CA GLN A 117 -29.47 -7.44 23.01
C GLN A 117 -30.55 -7.81 24.01
N ALA A 118 -30.26 -8.69 24.98
CA ALA A 118 -31.16 -9.03 26.07
C ALA A 118 -31.43 -7.82 26.97
N LEU A 119 -30.41 -7.03 27.30
CA LEU A 119 -30.57 -5.79 28.09
C LEU A 119 -31.43 -4.75 27.36
N ARG A 120 -31.26 -4.62 26.04
CA ARG A 120 -32.12 -3.75 25.21
C ARG A 120 -33.55 -4.27 25.13
N PHE A 121 -33.76 -5.59 25.11
CA PHE A 121 -35.09 -6.19 25.12
C PHE A 121 -35.79 -5.96 26.46
N VAL A 122 -35.10 -6.20 27.58
CA VAL A 122 -35.59 -5.91 28.93
C VAL A 122 -35.93 -4.43 29.12
N ASN A 123 -35.13 -3.51 28.56
CA ASN A 123 -35.40 -2.07 28.63
C ASN A 123 -36.51 -1.59 27.70
N LYS A 124 -36.89 -2.38 26.67
CA LYS A 124 -37.97 -2.04 25.73
C LYS A 124 -39.34 -2.50 26.18
N VAL A 125 -39.41 -3.50 27.05
CA VAL A 125 -40.66 -3.98 27.64
C VAL A 125 -40.87 -3.20 28.94
N GLN A 126 -41.85 -2.30 28.98
CA GLN A 126 -42.36 -1.76 30.24
C GLN A 126 -43.03 -2.91 31.01
N LEU A 127 -42.26 -3.60 31.84
CA LEU A 127 -42.77 -4.62 32.74
C LEU A 127 -43.26 -3.93 34.02
N ASP A 128 -44.58 -3.90 34.19
CA ASP A 128 -45.20 -3.55 35.45
C ASP A 128 -45.02 -4.73 36.43
N LYS A 129 -44.51 -4.40 37.64
CA LYS A 129 -44.29 -5.25 38.83
C LYS A 129 -42.96 -6.04 38.88
N SER A 130 -42.31 -5.90 40.04
CA SER A 130 -41.00 -6.48 40.41
C SER A 130 -40.91 -8.00 40.36
N ASP A 131 -42.05 -8.70 40.34
CA ASP A 131 -42.08 -10.17 40.43
C ASP A 131 -41.79 -10.86 39.08
N THR A 132 -41.89 -10.15 37.95
CA THR A 132 -41.59 -10.74 36.62
C THR A 132 -40.09 -10.79 36.28
N ARG A 133 -39.26 -9.96 36.94
CA ARG A 133 -37.83 -9.84 36.60
C ARG A 133 -36.99 -11.01 37.14
N SER A 134 -37.31 -11.51 38.33
CA SER A 134 -36.64 -12.69 38.90
C SER A 134 -37.00 -13.96 38.13
N ASP A 135 -38.26 -14.12 37.72
CA ASP A 135 -38.71 -15.31 36.99
C ASP A 135 -38.09 -15.40 35.59
N ILE A 136 -37.92 -14.26 34.90
CA ILE A 136 -37.24 -14.20 33.60
C ILE A 136 -35.74 -14.50 33.75
N ILE A 137 -35.08 -13.95 34.78
CA ILE A 137 -33.67 -14.25 35.06
C ILE A 137 -33.49 -15.74 35.41
N HIS A 138 -34.41 -16.32 36.18
CA HIS A 138 -34.38 -17.72 36.57
C HIS A 138 -34.63 -18.67 35.36
N ASP A 139 -35.61 -18.39 34.50
CA ASP A 139 -35.85 -19.15 33.25
C ASP A 139 -34.65 -19.04 32.30
N TYR A 140 -34.03 -17.86 32.18
CA TYR A 140 -32.86 -17.64 31.32
C TYR A 140 -31.60 -18.34 31.85
N THR A 141 -31.40 -18.38 33.17
CA THR A 141 -30.29 -19.09 33.81
C THR A 141 -30.46 -20.61 33.69
N ASN A 142 -31.70 -21.11 33.78
CA ASN A 142 -32.00 -22.52 33.54
C ASN A 142 -31.79 -22.93 32.07
N ARG A 143 -32.12 -22.06 31.10
CA ARG A 143 -31.84 -22.30 29.67
C ARG A 143 -30.34 -22.27 29.32
N LEU A 144 -29.57 -21.40 29.98
CA LEU A 144 -28.10 -21.38 29.85
C LEU A 144 -27.44 -22.62 30.46
N GLY A 145 -28.05 -23.22 31.49
CA GLY A 145 -27.60 -24.48 32.07
C GLY A 145 -27.83 -25.72 31.18
N THR A 146 -28.79 -25.65 30.24
CA THR A 146 -29.14 -26.79 29.37
C THR A 146 -28.33 -26.90 28.07
N ASP A 147 -27.59 -25.85 27.66
CA ASP A 147 -26.83 -25.86 26.39
C ASP A 147 -25.35 -26.28 26.54
N ILE A 148 -24.93 -26.74 27.72
CA ILE A 148 -23.60 -27.34 27.94
C ILE A 148 -23.75 -28.87 27.91
N ASN A 149 -23.85 -29.44 26.71
CA ASN A 149 -23.61 -30.87 26.49
C ASN A 149 -22.10 -31.10 26.31
N LEU A 150 -21.40 -31.47 27.40
CA LEU A 150 -20.21 -32.32 27.31
C LEU A 150 -20.69 -33.79 27.16
N PRO A 151 -20.10 -34.62 26.28
CA PRO A 151 -20.59 -35.97 26.05
C PRO A 151 -20.27 -36.90 27.23
N THR A 152 -21.30 -37.49 27.82
CA THR A 152 -21.18 -38.68 28.69
C THR A 152 -22.12 -39.80 28.21
N LEU A 153 -21.59 -41.02 28.15
CA LEU A 153 -22.22 -42.29 27.76
C LEU A 153 -23.26 -42.79 28.81
N PRO A 154 -24.11 -43.80 28.50
CA PRO A 154 -25.56 -43.78 28.74
C PRO A 154 -26.07 -44.59 29.95
N SER A 155 -27.31 -44.32 30.42
CA SER A 155 -28.32 -45.37 30.71
C SER A 155 -29.76 -44.85 31.00
N GLU A 156 -30.72 -45.61 30.48
CA GLU A 156 -32.06 -45.99 30.98
C GLU A 156 -33.21 -44.99 31.35
N LYS A 157 -34.29 -45.13 30.57
CA LYS A 157 -35.72 -45.38 30.92
C LYS A 157 -36.67 -44.22 31.31
N GLN A 158 -37.74 -44.16 30.47
CA GLN A 158 -39.18 -43.98 30.78
C GLN A 158 -39.66 -42.61 31.31
N ALA A 159 -40.88 -42.12 31.09
CA ALA A 159 -41.99 -42.39 30.17
C ALA A 159 -43.06 -41.29 30.41
N SER A 160 -43.92 -41.03 29.41
CA SER A 160 -45.26 -40.40 29.48
C SER A 160 -45.36 -38.94 29.96
N GLY A 161 -46.28 -38.07 29.53
CA GLY A 161 -47.44 -38.18 28.64
C GLY A 161 -48.41 -37.03 28.93
N MET A 162 -49.15 -36.57 27.89
CA MET A 162 -50.46 -35.85 27.93
C MET A 162 -50.53 -34.48 28.66
N ALA A 163 -51.47 -33.56 28.41
CA ALA A 163 -52.40 -33.18 27.34
C ALA A 163 -53.19 -31.93 27.83
N ARG A 164 -53.79 -31.19 26.87
CA ARG A 164 -55.01 -30.33 26.98
C ARG A 164 -54.87 -28.90 27.57
N ASN A 165 -55.23 -27.86 26.80
CA ASN A 165 -56.58 -27.27 26.51
C ASN A 165 -57.06 -26.41 27.70
N THR A 166 -57.42 -25.11 27.61
CA THR A 166 -58.58 -24.44 26.96
C THR A 166 -58.46 -22.91 27.25
N LYS A 167 -58.69 -21.94 26.35
CA LYS A 167 -59.93 -21.35 25.77
C LYS A 167 -60.74 -20.36 26.65
N ARG A 168 -61.19 -19.27 25.99
CA ARG A 168 -62.27 -18.24 26.25
C ARG A 168 -61.81 -16.88 26.84
N SER A 169 -61.98 -15.70 26.19
CA SER A 169 -63.17 -14.95 25.65
C SER A 169 -63.96 -14.24 26.78
N ARG A 170 -64.52 -13.01 26.75
CA ARG A 170 -65.04 -12.05 25.73
C ARG A 170 -65.60 -10.82 26.50
N SER A 171 -65.70 -9.63 25.88
CA SER A 171 -66.77 -8.57 25.99
C SER A 171 -66.18 -7.17 25.76
N GLU A 172 -66.46 -6.43 24.68
CA GLU A 172 -67.69 -5.69 24.26
C GLU A 172 -67.72 -4.21 24.70
N GLU A 173 -68.27 -3.40 23.79
CA GLU A 173 -68.11 -1.96 23.46
C GLU A 173 -69.13 -1.05 24.21
N PRO A 174 -69.22 0.31 24.05
CA PRO A 174 -69.73 0.96 22.80
C PRO A 174 -69.39 2.47 22.48
N GLY A 175 -69.54 2.83 21.18
CA GLY A 175 -70.14 4.05 20.53
C GLY A 175 -69.66 5.49 20.86
N ASP A 176 -69.89 6.54 20.05
CA ASP A 176 -70.27 6.80 18.65
C ASP A 176 -69.99 8.32 18.38
N ASP A 177 -70.08 8.73 17.11
CA ASP A 177 -70.49 10.06 16.61
C ASP A 177 -69.47 11.06 16.02
N SER A 178 -70.02 11.91 15.15
CA SER A 178 -69.61 12.28 13.78
C SER A 178 -68.86 13.61 13.60
N ALA A 179 -68.26 13.82 12.40
CA ALA A 179 -68.45 15.04 11.58
C ALA A 179 -67.69 15.01 10.22
N ARG A 180 -68.30 15.68 9.25
CA ARG A 180 -68.13 15.66 7.79
C ARG A 180 -67.42 16.93 7.29
N LYS A 181 -66.58 16.88 6.24
CA LYS A 181 -66.46 17.92 5.20
C LYS A 181 -65.62 17.48 3.97
N GLN A 182 -66.13 17.86 2.80
CA GLN A 182 -65.72 17.47 1.45
C GLN A 182 -64.77 18.50 0.80
N ALA A 183 -63.91 17.98 -0.10
CA ALA A 183 -63.50 18.46 -1.44
C ALA A 183 -62.90 19.88 -1.67
N ALA A 184 -61.72 19.91 -2.31
CA ALA A 184 -61.46 20.63 -3.58
C ALA A 184 -60.12 20.21 -4.22
N ARG A 185 -60.14 19.93 -5.54
CA ARG A 185 -59.00 19.50 -6.38
C ARG A 185 -58.13 20.69 -6.86
N PRO A 186 -56.85 20.47 -7.21
CA PRO A 186 -55.90 21.52 -7.63
C PRO A 186 -56.09 22.02 -9.07
N ARG A 187 -55.77 23.31 -9.30
CA ARG A 187 -55.74 23.96 -10.62
C ARG A 187 -54.46 23.59 -11.39
N ILE A 188 -54.63 23.19 -12.64
CA ILE A 188 -53.61 22.81 -13.61
C ILE A 188 -53.00 24.09 -14.24
N PRO A 189 -51.67 24.24 -14.34
CA PRO A 189 -51.04 25.32 -15.11
C PRO A 189 -51.13 25.03 -16.62
N PRO A 190 -51.27 26.06 -17.48
CA PRO A 190 -51.54 25.87 -18.91
C PRO A 190 -50.41 25.11 -19.63
N GLN A 191 -50.81 24.15 -20.46
CA GLN A 191 -49.95 23.33 -21.31
C GLN A 191 -49.00 24.19 -22.16
N ARG A 192 -47.71 23.86 -22.11
CA ARG A 192 -46.71 24.35 -23.06
C ARG A 192 -46.90 23.63 -24.39
N GLU A 193 -47.72 24.20 -25.28
CA GLU A 193 -47.74 23.75 -26.68
C GLU A 193 -46.38 24.07 -27.33
N LYS A 194 -45.81 23.07 -28.02
CA LYS A 194 -44.50 23.18 -28.68
C LYS A 194 -44.55 24.22 -29.81
N CYS A 195 -43.57 25.11 -29.86
CA CYS A 195 -43.40 26.07 -30.94
C CYS A 195 -43.08 25.36 -32.26
N GLY A 196 -43.77 25.70 -33.36
CA GLY A 196 -43.58 25.12 -34.69
C GLY A 196 -42.28 25.51 -35.41
N LEU A 197 -41.52 26.47 -34.85
CA LEU A 197 -40.22 26.96 -35.34
C LEU A 197 -40.21 27.55 -36.77
N GLU A 198 -41.38 27.87 -37.36
CA GLU A 198 -41.41 28.52 -38.67
C GLU A 198 -40.83 29.94 -38.61
N LYS A 199 -40.04 30.33 -39.62
CA LYS A 199 -39.43 31.67 -39.73
C LYS A 199 -40.16 32.50 -40.80
N PRO A 200 -40.39 33.81 -40.60
CA PRO A 200 -39.85 34.66 -39.53
C PRO A 200 -40.62 34.61 -38.20
N PHE A 201 -41.85 34.09 -38.17
CA PHE A 201 -42.68 33.94 -36.97
C PHE A 201 -43.43 32.60 -37.01
N CYS A 202 -43.57 31.90 -35.88
CA CYS A 202 -44.28 30.62 -35.86
C CYS A 202 -45.80 30.79 -36.07
N ALA A 203 -46.42 29.78 -36.68
CA ALA A 203 -47.84 29.75 -36.99
C ALA A 203 -48.72 29.88 -35.73
N GLN A 204 -48.27 29.34 -34.58
CA GLN A 204 -48.99 29.41 -33.31
C GLN A 204 -49.10 30.85 -32.78
N CYS A 205 -48.04 31.65 -32.91
CA CYS A 205 -48.05 33.06 -32.50
C CYS A 205 -48.93 33.91 -33.42
N ILE A 206 -48.88 33.64 -34.74
CA ILE A 206 -49.75 34.30 -35.72
C ILE A 206 -51.22 33.99 -35.41
N LYS A 207 -51.56 32.71 -35.25
CA LYS A 207 -52.94 32.25 -35.02
C LYS A 207 -53.51 32.75 -33.69
N SER A 208 -52.67 32.87 -32.67
CA SER A 208 -53.06 33.41 -31.35
C SER A 208 -52.97 34.95 -31.26
N ARG A 209 -52.64 35.64 -32.36
CA ARG A 209 -52.46 37.11 -32.41
C ARG A 209 -51.50 37.65 -31.34
N ARG A 210 -50.44 36.90 -31.03
CA ARG A 210 -49.38 37.31 -30.10
C ARG A 210 -48.09 37.61 -30.86
N ALA A 211 -47.37 38.64 -30.44
CA ALA A 211 -46.09 39.00 -31.04
C ALA A 211 -45.06 37.87 -30.84
N CYS A 212 -44.52 37.36 -31.94
CA CYS A 212 -43.49 36.32 -31.90
C CYS A 212 -42.12 36.97 -31.70
N THR A 213 -41.41 36.58 -30.65
CA THR A 213 -40.17 37.24 -30.21
C THR A 213 -38.94 36.91 -31.07
N GLY A 214 -39.13 36.25 -32.22
CA GLY A 214 -38.05 35.86 -33.14
C GLY A 214 -37.10 34.80 -32.57
N TYR A 215 -36.06 34.45 -33.33
CA TYR A 215 -35.17 33.30 -33.09
C TYR A 215 -33.69 33.66 -32.89
N SER A 216 -33.36 34.90 -32.53
CA SER A 216 -31.98 35.35 -32.36
C SER A 216 -31.69 35.75 -30.91
N ARG A 217 -30.64 35.17 -30.31
CA ARG A 217 -30.06 35.64 -29.03
C ARG A 217 -28.56 35.84 -29.19
N TYR A 218 -28.12 37.10 -29.10
CA TYR A 218 -26.78 37.48 -28.66
C TYR A 218 -26.84 37.78 -27.15
N PRO A 219 -25.87 37.35 -26.32
CA PRO A 219 -25.87 37.67 -24.90
C PRO A 219 -25.37 39.09 -24.61
N ILE A 220 -26.07 39.81 -23.74
CA ILE A 220 -25.68 41.15 -23.21
C ILE A 220 -25.26 40.97 -21.74
N PHE A 221 -24.08 41.46 -21.37
CA PHE A 221 -23.58 41.53 -19.99
C PHE A 221 -23.88 42.92 -19.41
N ILE A 222 -24.43 43.00 -18.19
CA ILE A 222 -24.67 44.26 -17.47
C ILE A 222 -23.83 44.25 -16.18
N GLN A 223 -22.96 45.24 -16.04
CA GLN A 223 -22.03 45.41 -14.92
C GLN A 223 -22.59 46.49 -13.98
N HIS A 224 -23.00 46.15 -12.76
CA HIS A 224 -23.42 47.13 -11.75
C HIS A 224 -22.27 47.45 -10.78
N LYS A 225 -21.87 48.73 -10.73
CA LYS A 225 -20.93 49.30 -9.74
C LYS A 225 -21.65 49.61 -8.42
N ILE A 226 -21.00 49.31 -7.30
CA ILE A 226 -21.47 49.61 -5.94
C ILE A 226 -20.86 50.95 -5.49
N PRO A 227 -21.63 51.90 -4.91
CA PRO A 227 -21.07 53.06 -4.22
C PRO A 227 -20.69 52.72 -2.76
N ALA A 228 -19.55 53.26 -2.31
CA ALA A 228 -19.09 53.26 -0.93
C ALA A 228 -19.89 54.26 -0.07
N ASP A 229 -20.28 53.91 1.15
CA ASP A 229 -19.53 54.18 2.39
C ASP A 229 -20.34 53.88 3.68
N ASP A 230 -19.59 53.47 4.71
CA ASP A 230 -19.77 53.61 6.17
C ASP A 230 -21.12 53.35 6.89
N GLN A 231 -21.20 52.21 7.58
CA GLN A 231 -21.15 52.12 9.07
C GLN A 231 -21.48 50.68 9.52
N ALA A 232 -20.48 50.03 10.10
CA ALA A 232 -20.56 48.68 10.63
C ALA A 232 -21.36 48.60 11.94
N LYS A 233 -22.36 47.69 11.99
CA LYS A 233 -22.73 46.97 13.22
C LYS A 233 -22.98 45.49 12.90
N SER A 234 -22.24 44.65 13.62
CA SER A 234 -22.21 43.20 13.53
C SER A 234 -23.60 42.57 13.68
N VAL A 235 -23.98 41.72 12.72
CA VAL A 235 -24.87 40.58 12.97
C VAL A 235 -24.31 39.39 12.19
N VAL A 236 -23.73 38.45 12.93
CA VAL A 236 -23.36 37.12 12.48
C VAL A 236 -24.61 36.44 11.92
N CYS A 237 -24.58 36.07 10.64
CA CYS A 237 -25.63 35.24 10.05
C CYS A 237 -25.00 34.02 9.37
N HIS A 238 -25.25 32.87 9.99
CA HIS A 238 -24.95 31.53 9.48
C HIS A 238 -25.42 31.37 8.03
N ARG A 239 -24.47 31.26 7.09
CA ARG A 239 -24.75 30.72 5.76
C ARG A 239 -24.55 29.22 5.79
N ARG A 240 -25.67 28.48 5.68
CA ARG A 240 -25.67 27.05 5.31
C ARG A 240 -24.93 26.88 3.97
N PRO A 241 -24.08 25.85 3.82
CA PRO A 241 -23.49 25.53 2.53
C PRO A 241 -24.56 25.07 1.53
N PRO A 242 -24.31 25.24 0.22
CA PRO A 242 -25.30 24.98 -0.83
C PRO A 242 -25.63 23.48 -0.89
N GLN A 243 -26.92 23.16 -0.91
CA GLN A 243 -27.41 21.79 -1.04
C GLN A 243 -27.00 21.20 -2.41
N GLN A 244 -26.23 20.13 -2.36
CA GLN A 244 -25.97 19.19 -3.45
C GLN A 244 -27.30 18.59 -3.94
N GLN A 245 -27.88 19.13 -5.00
CA GLN A 245 -29.20 18.70 -5.48
C GLN A 245 -29.22 18.06 -6.87
N THR A 246 -28.12 17.45 -7.34
CA THR A 246 -28.11 16.88 -8.70
C THR A 246 -27.46 15.49 -8.88
N VAL A 247 -27.13 14.77 -7.79
CA VAL A 247 -26.65 13.36 -7.88
C VAL A 247 -27.52 12.38 -7.06
N LEU A 248 -28.39 12.88 -6.18
CA LEU A 248 -29.22 12.06 -5.30
C LEU A 248 -30.30 11.20 -6.01
N SER A 249 -30.63 11.45 -7.27
CA SER A 249 -31.75 10.75 -7.93
C SER A 249 -31.42 9.38 -8.51
N ILE A 250 -30.14 9.00 -8.62
CA ILE A 250 -29.70 7.72 -9.23
C ILE A 250 -29.35 6.67 -8.17
N LEU A 251 -29.16 7.08 -6.91
CA LEU A 251 -28.80 6.19 -5.81
C LEU A 251 -30.01 5.63 -5.03
N GLU A 252 -31.19 6.22 -5.22
CA GLU A 252 -32.48 5.73 -4.67
C GLU A 252 -32.77 4.25 -5.02
N PRO A 253 -32.56 3.75 -6.25
CA PRO A 253 -32.77 2.33 -6.60
C PRO A 253 -31.82 1.38 -5.86
N VAL A 254 -30.53 1.72 -5.74
CA VAL A 254 -29.53 0.90 -5.01
C VAL A 254 -29.85 0.92 -3.52
N LYS A 255 -30.19 2.09 -2.96
CA LYS A 255 -30.61 2.24 -1.56
C LYS A 255 -31.93 1.52 -1.29
N SER A 256 -32.88 1.54 -2.22
CA SER A 256 -34.17 0.84 -2.14
C SER A 256 -33.98 -0.67 -2.17
N ALA A 257 -33.18 -1.18 -3.11
CA ALA A 257 -32.80 -2.59 -3.18
C ALA A 257 -32.08 -3.07 -1.91
N LEU A 258 -31.13 -2.26 -1.40
CA LEU A 258 -30.37 -2.59 -0.19
C LEU A 258 -31.19 -2.46 1.10
N ARG A 259 -32.12 -1.51 1.19
CA ARG A 259 -33.04 -1.38 2.33
C ARG A 259 -34.12 -2.46 2.36
N GLN A 260 -34.52 -3.00 1.21
CA GLN A 260 -35.54 -4.05 1.14
C GLN A 260 -34.98 -5.46 1.37
N VAL A 261 -33.74 -5.74 0.93
CA VAL A 261 -33.20 -7.11 0.94
C VAL A 261 -32.03 -7.26 1.92
N GLY A 262 -31.35 -6.17 2.30
CA GLY A 262 -30.15 -6.22 3.15
C GLY A 262 -28.94 -6.92 2.49
N GLN A 263 -29.04 -7.23 1.19
CA GLN A 263 -28.01 -7.92 0.41
C GLN A 263 -27.89 -7.26 -0.96
N VAL A 264 -26.67 -7.15 -1.49
CA VAL A 264 -26.44 -6.71 -2.87
C VAL A 264 -26.71 -7.88 -3.80
N ASP A 265 -27.70 -7.72 -4.69
CA ASP A 265 -27.93 -8.65 -5.79
C ASP A 265 -26.77 -8.55 -6.81
N PRO A 266 -26.11 -9.67 -7.18
CA PRO A 266 -25.00 -9.68 -8.12
C PRO A 266 -25.42 -9.48 -9.58
N SER A 267 -26.63 -8.97 -9.87
CA SER A 267 -27.03 -8.73 -11.26
C SER A 267 -26.03 -7.79 -11.97
N PRO A 268 -25.71 -8.06 -13.25
CA PRO A 268 -24.73 -7.26 -13.98
C PRO A 268 -25.02 -5.75 -14.00
N ALA A 269 -26.30 -5.38 -14.00
CA ALA A 269 -26.74 -3.98 -13.94
C ALA A 269 -26.35 -3.30 -12.61
N ILE A 270 -26.59 -3.96 -11.48
CA ILE A 270 -26.22 -3.44 -10.16
C ILE A 270 -24.71 -3.37 -10.03
N ARG A 271 -23.97 -4.38 -10.49
CA ARG A 271 -22.50 -4.37 -10.50
C ARG A 271 -21.94 -3.18 -11.28
N GLN A 272 -22.46 -2.95 -12.49
CA GLN A 272 -22.02 -1.84 -13.33
C GLN A 272 -22.33 -0.49 -12.68
N GLN A 273 -23.51 -0.34 -12.09
CA GLN A 273 -23.91 0.89 -11.39
C GLN A 273 -23.03 1.15 -10.15
N LEU A 274 -22.76 0.14 -9.33
CA LEU A 274 -21.87 0.24 -8.17
C LEU A 274 -20.46 0.69 -8.58
N LEU A 275 -19.94 0.12 -9.66
CA LEU A 275 -18.63 0.48 -10.18
C LEU A 275 -18.63 1.90 -10.74
N GLU A 276 -19.65 2.31 -11.49
CA GLU A 276 -19.75 3.67 -12.03
C GLU A 276 -19.78 4.72 -10.91
N GLU A 277 -20.56 4.47 -9.85
CA GLU A 277 -20.60 5.34 -8.67
C GLU A 277 -19.28 5.33 -7.90
N TYR A 278 -18.65 4.16 -7.72
CA TYR A 278 -17.32 4.09 -7.13
C TYR A 278 -16.33 4.97 -7.91
N LEU A 279 -16.32 4.86 -9.25
CA LEU A 279 -15.43 5.65 -10.10
C LEU A 279 -15.80 7.15 -10.05
N SER A 280 -17.08 7.51 -9.93
CA SER A 280 -17.53 8.90 -9.86
C SER A 280 -17.07 9.59 -8.56
N PHE A 281 -17.17 8.90 -7.42
CA PHE A 281 -16.81 9.43 -6.10
C PHE A 281 -15.34 9.28 -5.75
N HIS A 282 -14.64 8.32 -6.34
CA HIS A 282 -13.23 8.06 -6.05
C HIS A 282 -12.29 8.80 -7.02
N LEU A 283 -12.66 8.98 -8.30
CA LEU A 283 -11.73 9.49 -9.31
C LEU A 283 -11.85 10.99 -9.56
N PRO A 284 -10.75 11.76 -9.43
CA PRO A 284 -10.71 13.16 -9.84
C PRO A 284 -10.49 13.25 -11.36
N LYS A 285 -11.48 12.86 -12.18
CA LYS A 285 -11.34 12.70 -13.64
C LYS A 285 -10.64 13.87 -14.35
N ALA A 286 -10.95 15.10 -13.95
CA ALA A 286 -10.35 16.32 -14.52
C ALA A 286 -8.87 16.53 -14.14
N HIS A 287 -8.41 15.92 -13.04
CA HIS A 287 -7.07 16.14 -12.47
C HIS A 287 -6.17 14.90 -12.51
N LEU A 288 -6.62 13.76 -13.07
CA LEU A 288 -5.79 12.57 -13.15
C LEU A 288 -4.62 12.72 -14.15
N GLY A 289 -4.80 13.48 -15.24
CA GLY A 289 -3.83 13.46 -16.34
C GLY A 289 -3.61 12.03 -16.83
N PRO A 290 -2.38 11.62 -17.20
CA PRO A 290 -2.05 10.27 -17.67
C PRO A 290 -2.33 9.13 -16.65
N MET A 291 -2.46 9.42 -15.35
CA MET A 291 -2.72 8.39 -14.34
C MET A 291 -4.00 7.58 -14.57
N HIS A 292 -4.97 8.08 -15.35
CA HIS A 292 -6.20 7.35 -15.64
C HIS A 292 -5.94 5.96 -16.26
N ARG A 293 -4.83 5.79 -16.98
CA ARG A 293 -4.45 4.52 -17.63
C ARG A 293 -4.08 3.40 -16.64
N ARG A 294 -3.78 3.74 -15.38
CA ARG A 294 -3.39 2.79 -14.33
C ARG A 294 -4.59 2.28 -13.50
N LEU A 295 -5.79 2.78 -13.78
CA LEU A 295 -7.01 2.43 -13.04
C LEU A 295 -7.64 1.16 -13.62
N TRP A 296 -7.07 0.01 -13.26
CA TRP A 296 -7.50 -1.30 -13.78
C TRP A 296 -9.00 -1.60 -13.55
N LEU A 297 -9.60 -1.05 -12.48
CA LEU A 297 -11.04 -1.17 -12.21
C LEU A 297 -11.92 -0.59 -13.33
N CYS A 298 -11.40 0.38 -14.10
CA CYS A 298 -12.09 0.92 -15.28
C CYS A 298 -12.23 -0.09 -16.43
N GLN A 299 -11.51 -1.21 -16.40
CA GLN A 299 -11.62 -2.29 -17.40
C GLN A 299 -12.70 -3.32 -17.04
N LEU A 300 -13.15 -3.39 -15.79
CA LEU A 300 -14.17 -4.37 -15.39
C LEU A 300 -15.47 -4.32 -16.22
N PRO A 301 -15.96 -3.16 -16.72
CA PRO A 301 -17.12 -3.12 -17.60
C PRO A 301 -16.87 -3.70 -19.00
N THR A 302 -15.63 -3.75 -19.46
CA THR A 302 -15.28 -4.25 -20.81
C THR A 302 -15.05 -5.77 -20.83
N MET A 303 -14.97 -6.40 -19.67
CA MET A 303 -14.79 -7.84 -19.54
C MET A 303 -16.11 -8.59 -19.72
N LEU A 304 -16.12 -9.56 -20.64
CA LEU A 304 -17.30 -10.39 -20.94
C LEU A 304 -17.68 -11.33 -19.77
N TYR A 305 -16.69 -11.72 -18.97
CA TYR A 305 -16.83 -12.65 -17.87
C TYR A 305 -15.95 -12.20 -16.70
N LEU A 306 -16.51 -12.27 -15.49
CA LEU A 306 -15.78 -12.16 -14.24
C LEU A 306 -15.90 -13.46 -13.47
N ASN A 307 -14.78 -13.96 -12.95
CA ASN A 307 -14.80 -15.04 -11.99
C ASN A 307 -15.41 -14.54 -10.66
N SER A 308 -15.98 -15.45 -9.88
CA SER A 308 -16.70 -15.09 -8.66
C SER A 308 -15.81 -14.41 -7.60
N ALA A 309 -14.50 -14.69 -7.62
CA ALA A 309 -13.55 -14.05 -6.70
C ALA A 309 -13.42 -12.56 -7.00
N LEU A 310 -13.16 -12.20 -8.26
CA LEU A 310 -13.00 -10.82 -8.70
C LEU A 310 -14.31 -10.05 -8.58
N GLU A 311 -15.42 -10.65 -9.02
CA GLU A 311 -16.74 -10.01 -8.97
C GLU A 311 -17.10 -9.57 -7.55
N VAL A 312 -17.07 -10.51 -6.60
CA VAL A 312 -17.47 -10.23 -5.22
C VAL A 312 -16.48 -9.27 -4.54
N SER A 313 -15.18 -9.40 -4.81
CA SER A 313 -14.15 -8.53 -4.23
C SER A 313 -14.26 -7.09 -4.74
N ALA A 314 -14.54 -6.91 -6.03
CA ALA A 314 -14.76 -5.59 -6.62
C ALA A 314 -16.05 -4.94 -6.06
N MET A 315 -17.12 -5.72 -5.89
CA MET A 315 -18.35 -5.23 -5.27
C MET A 315 -18.12 -4.80 -3.81
N ALA A 316 -17.35 -5.56 -3.03
CA ALA A 316 -17.00 -5.20 -1.66
C ALA A 316 -16.33 -3.81 -1.59
N LEU A 317 -15.37 -3.53 -2.47
CA LEU A 317 -14.72 -2.22 -2.60
C LEU A 317 -15.72 -1.11 -2.95
N CYS A 318 -16.59 -1.36 -3.94
CA CYS A 318 -17.54 -0.34 -4.39
C CYS A 318 -18.55 0.01 -3.29
N VAL A 319 -19.10 -1.00 -2.60
CA VAL A 319 -20.07 -0.82 -1.52
C VAL A 319 -19.43 -0.15 -0.30
N ALA A 320 -18.19 -0.52 0.04
CA ALA A 320 -17.44 0.16 1.10
C ALA A 320 -17.33 1.66 0.84
N LYS A 321 -17.00 2.06 -0.41
CA LYS A 321 -16.91 3.47 -0.76
C LYS A 321 -18.26 4.19 -0.69
N LEU A 322 -19.34 3.56 -1.15
CA LEU A 322 -20.68 4.13 -1.02
C LEU A 322 -21.06 4.34 0.44
N SER A 323 -20.64 3.45 1.36
CA SER A 323 -20.86 3.67 2.79
C SER A 323 -20.23 4.97 3.28
N GLU A 324 -19.03 5.33 2.79
CA GLU A 324 -18.36 6.59 3.15
C GLU A 324 -19.09 7.81 2.60
N VAL A 325 -19.61 7.72 1.37
CA VAL A 325 -20.39 8.80 0.74
C VAL A 325 -21.68 9.07 1.52
N TYR A 326 -22.24 8.05 2.19
CA TYR A 326 -23.46 8.14 2.99
C TYR A 326 -23.21 8.20 4.48
N ASP A 327 -22.26 9.03 4.90
CA ASP A 327 -21.98 9.32 6.32
C ASP A 327 -21.74 8.05 7.17
N GLY A 328 -21.18 7.02 6.55
CA GLY A 328 -20.91 5.74 7.21
C GLY A 328 -22.16 4.90 7.49
N ASP A 329 -23.11 4.83 6.55
CA ASP A 329 -24.34 4.02 6.66
C ASP A 329 -24.01 2.59 7.15
N PRO A 330 -24.48 2.19 8.36
CA PRO A 330 -24.13 0.91 8.96
C PRO A 330 -24.58 -0.30 8.13
N THR A 331 -25.66 -0.18 7.35
CA THR A 331 -26.13 -1.25 6.47
C THR A 331 -25.16 -1.48 5.32
N LEU A 332 -24.66 -0.40 4.71
CA LEU A 332 -23.67 -0.49 3.64
C LEU A 332 -22.32 -1.01 4.14
N GLN A 333 -21.89 -0.58 5.33
CA GLN A 333 -20.67 -1.09 5.98
C GLN A 333 -20.76 -2.58 6.29
N TYR A 334 -21.91 -3.03 6.83
CA TYR A 334 -22.13 -4.44 7.10
C TYR A 334 -22.10 -5.26 5.82
N GLU A 335 -22.77 -4.80 4.77
CA GLU A 335 -22.84 -5.51 3.50
C GLU A 335 -21.49 -5.49 2.76
N SER A 336 -20.71 -4.42 2.84
CA SER A 336 -19.35 -4.39 2.29
C SER A 336 -18.45 -5.41 2.99
N LEU A 337 -18.55 -5.52 4.33
CA LEU A 337 -17.79 -6.50 5.10
C LEU A 337 -18.21 -7.93 4.78
N ARG A 338 -19.51 -8.18 4.61
CA ARG A 338 -20.05 -9.48 4.20
C ARG A 338 -19.58 -9.89 2.81
N LEU A 339 -19.56 -8.95 1.86
CA LEU A 339 -19.00 -9.19 0.52
C LEU A 339 -17.49 -9.44 0.59
N TYR A 340 -16.75 -8.69 1.40
CA TYR A 340 -15.32 -8.91 1.61
C TYR A 340 -15.04 -10.34 2.15
N GLN A 341 -15.79 -10.80 3.16
CA GLN A 341 -15.67 -12.16 3.69
C GLN A 341 -16.00 -13.23 2.63
N ARG A 342 -17.04 -13.00 1.83
CA ARG A 342 -17.38 -13.87 0.71
C ARG A 342 -16.29 -13.85 -0.37
N GLY A 343 -15.68 -12.70 -0.63
CA GLY A 343 -14.56 -12.52 -1.55
C GLY A 343 -13.35 -13.36 -1.13
N LEU A 344 -12.99 -13.37 0.17
CA LEU A 344 -11.95 -14.24 0.71
C LEU A 344 -12.23 -15.72 0.43
N HIS A 345 -13.47 -16.18 0.66
CA HIS A 345 -13.87 -17.57 0.41
C HIS A 345 -13.80 -17.93 -1.08
N GLN A 346 -14.23 -17.03 -1.96
CA GLN A 346 -14.15 -17.25 -3.41
C GLN A 346 -12.71 -17.23 -3.92
N LEU A 347 -11.86 -16.35 -3.38
CA LEU A 347 -10.44 -16.32 -3.68
C LEU A 347 -9.78 -17.64 -3.27
N GLN A 348 -10.08 -18.15 -2.07
CA GLN A 348 -9.56 -19.44 -1.60
C GLN A 348 -9.93 -20.59 -2.55
N LYS A 349 -11.19 -20.63 -3.01
CA LYS A 349 -11.63 -21.61 -4.00
C LYS A 349 -10.88 -21.49 -5.32
N ALA A 350 -10.72 -20.27 -5.83
CA ALA A 350 -9.97 -20.02 -7.07
C ALA A 350 -8.49 -20.41 -6.95
N LEU A 351 -7.88 -20.25 -5.77
CA LEU A 351 -6.50 -20.65 -5.51
C LEU A 351 -6.32 -22.17 -5.39
N TRP A 352 -7.38 -22.93 -5.04
CA TRP A 352 -7.35 -24.39 -5.01
C TRP A 352 -7.69 -25.05 -6.34
N ASP A 353 -8.23 -24.29 -7.28
CA ASP A 353 -8.54 -24.76 -8.63
C ASP A 353 -7.30 -24.61 -9.54
N PRO A 354 -6.74 -25.72 -10.08
CA PRO A 354 -5.58 -25.67 -10.96
C PRO A 354 -5.75 -24.77 -12.19
N GLU A 355 -6.98 -24.61 -12.70
CA GLU A 355 -7.27 -23.77 -13.88
C GLU A 355 -7.34 -22.28 -13.51
N LEU A 356 -7.80 -21.96 -12.30
CA LEU A 356 -8.03 -20.57 -11.87
C LEU A 356 -6.89 -19.98 -11.05
N MET A 357 -6.05 -20.80 -10.41
CA MET A 357 -5.00 -20.33 -9.49
C MET A 357 -4.08 -19.30 -10.17
N TYR A 358 -3.63 -19.59 -11.39
CA TYR A 358 -2.80 -18.69 -12.20
C TYR A 358 -3.60 -17.85 -13.19
N HIS A 359 -4.90 -17.68 -13.00
CA HIS A 359 -5.70 -16.80 -13.84
C HIS A 359 -5.53 -15.34 -13.42
N GLU A 360 -5.45 -14.40 -14.36
CA GLU A 360 -5.20 -12.97 -14.07
C GLU A 360 -6.28 -12.35 -13.19
N GLN A 361 -7.54 -12.80 -13.34
CA GLN A 361 -8.65 -12.35 -12.50
C GLN A 361 -8.53 -12.83 -11.05
N THR A 362 -7.85 -13.95 -10.77
CA THR A 362 -7.59 -14.41 -9.40
C THR A 362 -6.59 -13.48 -8.71
N LEU A 363 -5.55 -13.05 -9.43
CA LEU A 363 -4.63 -12.02 -8.95
C LEU A 363 -5.35 -10.65 -8.80
N ALA A 364 -6.24 -10.30 -9.73
CA ALA A 364 -7.07 -9.10 -9.63
C ALA A 364 -7.92 -9.09 -8.36
N ALA A 365 -8.52 -10.23 -8.01
CA ALA A 365 -9.29 -10.41 -6.80
C ALA A 365 -8.42 -10.23 -5.54
N CYS A 366 -7.21 -10.81 -5.51
CA CYS A 366 -6.22 -10.62 -4.44
C CYS A 366 -5.95 -9.12 -4.21
N ILE A 367 -5.73 -8.36 -5.28
CA ILE A 367 -5.40 -6.94 -5.23
C ILE A 367 -6.61 -6.07 -4.88
N ALA A 368 -7.82 -6.46 -5.30
CA ALA A 368 -9.05 -5.83 -4.87
C ALA A 368 -9.24 -5.97 -3.35
N LEU A 369 -9.03 -7.17 -2.79
CA LEU A 369 -9.10 -7.40 -1.35
C LEU A 369 -7.97 -6.68 -0.59
N ALA A 370 -6.74 -6.64 -1.13
CA ALA A 370 -5.67 -5.83 -0.57
C ALA A 370 -6.05 -4.33 -0.50
N THR A 371 -6.71 -3.82 -1.54
CA THR A 371 -7.21 -2.44 -1.57
C THR A 371 -8.35 -2.22 -0.57
N TYR A 372 -9.15 -3.26 -0.30
CA TYR A 372 -10.19 -3.22 0.72
C TYR A 372 -9.57 -3.11 2.12
N GLU A 373 -8.56 -3.92 2.41
CA GLU A 373 -7.81 -3.85 3.67
C GLU A 373 -7.16 -2.48 3.88
N LEU A 374 -6.56 -1.92 2.82
CA LEU A 374 -5.92 -0.61 2.85
C LEU A 374 -6.93 0.52 3.18
N SER A 375 -8.14 0.45 2.64
CA SER A 375 -9.14 1.50 2.78
C SER A 375 -10.01 1.35 4.02
N GLN A 376 -10.49 0.14 4.31
CA GLN A 376 -11.45 -0.14 5.36
C GLN A 376 -10.82 -0.63 6.67
N CYS A 377 -9.66 -1.28 6.60
CA CYS A 377 -8.95 -1.88 7.74
C CYS A 377 -9.88 -2.66 8.70
N PRO A 378 -10.63 -3.67 8.22
CA PRO A 378 -11.67 -4.36 8.99
C PRO A 378 -11.13 -5.06 10.25
N SER A 379 -9.85 -5.44 10.25
CA SER A 379 -9.18 -6.10 11.38
C SER A 379 -8.55 -5.13 12.38
N ASN A 380 -8.67 -3.81 12.17
CA ASN A 380 -8.00 -2.79 12.96
C ASN A 380 -6.49 -3.07 13.11
N SER A 381 -5.85 -3.52 12.03
CA SER A 381 -4.47 -3.94 11.99
C SER A 381 -3.91 -3.93 10.57
N LYS A 382 -2.59 -3.78 10.44
CA LYS A 382 -1.90 -3.93 9.15
C LYS A 382 -1.74 -5.38 8.67
N HIS A 383 -2.05 -6.38 9.50
CA HIS A 383 -1.80 -7.78 9.16
C HIS A 383 -2.54 -8.28 7.92
N GLY A 384 -3.82 -7.93 7.75
CA GLY A 384 -4.60 -8.36 6.58
C GLY A 384 -4.00 -7.83 5.28
N TYR A 385 -3.69 -6.53 5.24
CA TYR A 385 -3.02 -5.89 4.12
C TYR A 385 -1.65 -6.52 3.81
N ILE A 386 -0.81 -6.75 4.82
CA ILE A 386 0.51 -7.38 4.65
C ILE A 386 0.38 -8.80 4.09
N SER A 387 -0.56 -9.60 4.63
CA SER A 387 -0.79 -10.96 4.16
C SER A 387 -1.24 -10.99 2.69
N HIS A 388 -2.14 -10.09 2.29
CA HIS A 388 -2.52 -9.96 0.89
C HIS A 388 -1.35 -9.50 0.02
N THR A 389 -0.57 -8.51 0.47
CA THR A 389 0.59 -8.02 -0.28
C THR A 389 1.59 -9.14 -0.54
N SER A 390 2.01 -9.86 0.51
CA SER A 390 2.92 -11.01 0.37
C SER A 390 2.34 -12.12 -0.52
N GLY A 391 1.04 -12.42 -0.39
CA GLY A 391 0.37 -13.40 -1.24
C GLY A 391 0.33 -12.99 -2.72
N CYS A 392 0.02 -11.72 -3.01
CA CYS A 392 -0.01 -11.23 -4.38
C CYS A 392 1.41 -11.16 -4.99
N GLU A 393 2.45 -10.78 -4.22
CA GLU A 393 3.86 -10.88 -4.65
C GLU A 393 4.23 -12.31 -5.05
N ARG A 394 3.88 -13.29 -4.19
CA ARG A 394 4.17 -14.70 -4.45
C ARG A 394 3.44 -15.19 -5.71
N LEU A 395 2.17 -14.83 -5.87
CA LEU A 395 1.38 -15.23 -7.03
C LEU A 395 1.94 -14.62 -8.33
N MET A 396 2.39 -13.36 -8.30
CA MET A 396 3.05 -12.75 -9.45
C MET A 396 4.34 -13.47 -9.82
N GLN A 397 5.20 -13.76 -8.84
CA GLN A 397 6.43 -14.52 -9.08
C GLN A 397 6.16 -15.91 -9.68
N LEU A 398 5.12 -16.61 -9.20
CA LEU A 398 4.74 -17.93 -9.73
C LEU A 398 4.21 -17.87 -11.16
N ARG A 399 3.54 -16.78 -11.55
CA ARG A 399 3.07 -16.57 -12.92
C ARG A 399 4.20 -16.23 -13.90
N GLY A 400 5.31 -15.70 -13.39
CA GLY A 400 6.43 -15.23 -14.19
C GLY A 400 6.18 -13.84 -14.82
N PRO A 401 7.25 -13.10 -15.18
CA PRO A 401 7.15 -11.76 -15.71
C PRO A 401 6.47 -11.68 -17.09
N GLU A 402 6.58 -12.74 -17.90
CA GLU A 402 5.97 -12.84 -19.23
C GLU A 402 4.44 -12.77 -19.17
N ALA A 403 3.85 -13.28 -18.08
CA ALA A 403 2.41 -13.27 -17.85
C ALA A 403 1.84 -11.88 -17.54
N HIS A 404 2.69 -10.84 -17.49
CA HIS A 404 2.35 -9.45 -17.13
C HIS A 404 2.71 -8.43 -18.21
N THR A 405 2.84 -8.86 -19.46
CA THR A 405 3.23 -8.03 -20.61
C THR A 405 2.07 -7.23 -21.21
N GLU A 406 0.86 -7.75 -21.13
CA GLU A 406 -0.33 -7.15 -21.75
C GLU A 406 -1.63 -7.33 -20.95
N GLY A 407 -2.72 -6.75 -21.46
CA GLY A 407 -4.06 -6.95 -20.96
C GLY A 407 -4.29 -6.53 -19.51
N LEU A 408 -5.19 -7.24 -18.83
CA LEU A 408 -5.52 -6.99 -17.42
C LEU A 408 -4.31 -7.32 -16.52
N ALA A 409 -3.60 -8.42 -16.79
CA ALA A 409 -2.43 -8.82 -16.01
C ALA A 409 -1.33 -7.75 -15.95
N HIS A 410 -1.06 -7.02 -17.05
CA HIS A 410 -0.13 -5.90 -17.06
C HIS A 410 -0.63 -4.73 -16.20
N GLN A 411 -1.90 -4.32 -16.36
CA GLN A 411 -2.45 -3.19 -15.60
C GLN A 411 -2.43 -3.47 -14.08
N ILE A 412 -2.73 -4.70 -13.70
CA ILE A 412 -2.65 -5.17 -12.32
C ILE A 412 -1.21 -5.15 -11.82
N PHE A 413 -0.25 -5.65 -12.61
CA PHE A 413 1.18 -5.61 -12.30
C PHE A 413 1.62 -4.18 -12.02
N VAL A 414 1.34 -3.24 -12.94
CA VAL A 414 1.75 -1.83 -12.86
C VAL A 414 1.17 -1.13 -11.62
N GLN A 415 -0.08 -1.44 -11.26
CA GLN A 415 -0.73 -0.90 -10.06
C GLN A 415 -0.14 -1.49 -8.77
N PHE A 416 -0.01 -2.81 -8.71
CA PHE A 416 0.46 -3.51 -7.50
C PHE A 416 1.96 -3.30 -7.26
N ARG A 417 2.75 -3.12 -8.33
CA ARG A 417 4.18 -2.82 -8.26
C ARG A 417 4.50 -1.69 -7.28
N VAL A 418 3.69 -0.62 -7.28
CA VAL A 418 3.85 0.50 -6.34
C VAL A 418 3.67 0.03 -4.89
N GLN A 419 2.65 -0.78 -4.61
CA GLN A 419 2.37 -1.29 -3.27
C GLN A 419 3.48 -2.21 -2.77
N SER A 420 3.95 -3.14 -3.62
CA SER A 420 5.04 -4.06 -3.29
C SER A 420 6.36 -3.32 -3.02
N ILE A 421 6.70 -2.30 -3.81
CA ILE A 421 7.90 -1.48 -3.58
C ILE A 421 7.83 -0.73 -2.24
N LEU A 422 6.68 -0.15 -1.92
CA LEU A 422 6.49 0.54 -0.64
C LEU A 422 6.53 -0.44 0.55
N TYR A 423 6.00 -1.66 0.38
CA TYR A 423 6.09 -2.71 1.38
C TYR A 423 7.53 -3.18 1.62
N ALA A 424 8.32 -3.34 0.56
CA ALA A 424 9.74 -3.65 0.63
C ALA A 424 10.53 -2.56 1.36
N LEU A 425 10.18 -1.29 1.13
CA LEU A 425 10.76 -0.14 1.84
C LEU A 425 10.41 -0.13 3.34
N ASP A 426 9.15 -0.41 3.70
CA ASP A 426 8.71 -0.47 5.10
C ASP A 426 9.38 -1.63 5.87
N THR A 427 9.53 -2.78 5.22
CA THR A 427 10.16 -3.99 5.80
C THR A 427 11.68 -4.00 5.69
N LYS A 428 12.27 -3.03 4.97
CA LYS A 428 13.70 -2.95 4.64
C LYS A 428 14.24 -4.23 4.01
N GLN A 429 13.42 -4.90 3.20
CA GLN A 429 13.81 -6.12 2.49
C GLN A 429 13.97 -5.83 0.99
N PRO A 430 14.95 -6.45 0.31
CA PRO A 430 15.02 -6.40 -1.14
C PRO A 430 13.74 -6.91 -1.79
N THR A 431 13.35 -6.31 -2.91
CA THR A 431 12.20 -6.74 -3.70
C THR A 431 12.64 -7.40 -5.00
N PHE A 432 11.95 -8.45 -5.43
CA PHE A 432 12.15 -9.08 -6.74
C PHE A 432 11.93 -8.10 -7.91
N LEU A 433 11.17 -7.02 -7.66
CA LEU A 433 10.94 -5.95 -8.64
C LEU A 433 12.18 -5.12 -8.98
N SER A 434 13.27 -5.31 -8.21
CA SER A 434 14.59 -4.74 -8.52
C SER A 434 15.37 -5.55 -9.57
N GLU A 435 14.95 -6.79 -9.86
CA GLU A 435 15.62 -7.66 -10.83
C GLU A 435 15.38 -7.19 -12.27
N PRO A 436 16.38 -7.25 -13.17
CA PRO A 436 16.26 -6.77 -14.54
C PRO A 436 15.07 -7.37 -15.30
N VAL A 437 14.80 -8.67 -15.11
CA VAL A 437 13.69 -9.36 -15.78
C VAL A 437 12.34 -8.71 -15.46
N TRP A 438 12.13 -8.25 -14.23
CA TRP A 438 10.90 -7.57 -13.79
C TRP A 438 10.87 -6.08 -14.16
N GLN A 439 12.02 -5.50 -14.50
CA GLN A 439 12.15 -4.13 -14.98
C GLN A 439 12.04 -4.02 -16.51
N GLU A 440 12.18 -5.11 -17.25
CA GLU A 440 12.22 -5.13 -18.71
C GLU A 440 11.04 -5.92 -19.31
N VAL A 441 10.86 -7.18 -18.91
CA VAL A 441 9.92 -8.10 -19.58
C VAL A 441 8.48 -7.61 -19.51
N PRO A 442 7.90 -7.23 -18.34
CA PRO A 442 6.52 -6.74 -18.29
C PRO A 442 6.26 -5.47 -19.11
N TRP A 443 7.31 -4.76 -19.54
CA TRP A 443 7.25 -3.47 -20.21
C TRP A 443 7.51 -3.54 -21.72
N GLN A 444 7.65 -4.75 -22.28
CA GLN A 444 7.94 -4.95 -23.71
C GLN A 444 6.84 -4.40 -24.61
N SER A 445 5.57 -4.66 -24.28
CA SER A 445 4.42 -4.18 -25.08
C SER A 445 3.99 -2.77 -24.70
N HIS A 446 4.28 -2.35 -23.46
CA HIS A 446 3.84 -1.09 -22.88
C HIS A 446 5.04 -0.40 -22.21
N PRO A 447 5.66 0.61 -22.87
CA PRO A 447 6.81 1.31 -22.29
C PRO A 447 6.47 1.99 -20.96
N LYS A 448 7.44 1.99 -20.04
CA LYS A 448 7.34 2.69 -18.75
C LYS A 448 7.03 4.17 -18.96
N THR A 449 6.02 4.68 -18.26
CA THR A 449 5.81 6.12 -18.11
C THR A 449 6.83 6.71 -17.12
N LEU A 450 6.98 8.05 -17.10
CA LEU A 450 7.83 8.72 -16.11
C LEU A 450 7.43 8.37 -14.67
N PHE A 451 6.13 8.15 -14.44
CA PHE A 451 5.64 7.66 -13.15
C PHE A 451 6.14 6.24 -12.84
N ASP A 452 6.24 5.35 -13.82
CA ASP A 452 6.75 3.99 -13.59
C ASP A 452 8.26 4.00 -13.34
N GLN A 453 8.98 4.84 -14.09
CA GLN A 453 10.43 5.01 -14.01
C GLN A 453 10.86 5.59 -12.65
N VAL A 454 10.13 6.56 -12.08
CA VAL A 454 10.52 7.14 -10.78
C VAL A 454 10.55 6.08 -9.66
N TYR A 455 9.67 5.07 -9.75
CA TYR A 455 9.66 3.96 -8.80
C TYR A 455 10.82 2.96 -8.99
N ASP A 456 11.47 2.91 -10.16
CA ASP A 456 12.69 2.12 -10.35
C ASP A 456 13.79 2.58 -9.38
N PHE A 457 13.90 3.89 -9.14
CA PHE A 457 14.82 4.44 -8.14
C PHE A 457 14.48 4.00 -6.71
N VAL A 458 13.19 3.88 -6.39
CA VAL A 458 12.75 3.43 -5.05
C VAL A 458 13.09 1.96 -4.82
N THR A 459 13.09 1.11 -5.85
CA THR A 459 13.39 -0.33 -5.70
C THR A 459 14.77 -0.62 -5.09
N ILE A 460 15.72 0.30 -5.25
CA ILE A 460 17.11 0.16 -4.79
C ILE A 460 17.25 0.56 -3.31
N ALA A 461 16.35 1.40 -2.80
CA ALA A 461 16.45 1.97 -1.46
C ALA A 461 16.51 0.93 -0.31
N PRO A 462 15.72 -0.17 -0.30
CA PRO A 462 15.78 -1.17 0.78
C PRO A 462 17.17 -1.81 0.92
N GLU A 463 17.83 -2.12 -0.20
CA GLU A 463 19.18 -2.72 -0.17
C GLU A 463 20.23 -1.72 0.32
N LEU A 464 20.13 -0.45 -0.10
CA LEU A 464 21.03 0.60 0.41
C LEU A 464 20.87 0.83 1.91
N GLN A 465 19.63 0.79 2.42
CA GLN A 465 19.36 0.90 3.86
C GLN A 465 19.97 -0.28 4.62
N ARG A 466 19.78 -1.51 4.14
CA ARG A 466 20.37 -2.72 4.74
C ARG A 466 21.90 -2.67 4.77
N GLN A 467 22.53 -2.22 3.67
CA GLN A 467 23.98 -2.03 3.62
C GLN A 467 24.45 -0.95 4.60
N GLY A 468 23.68 0.14 4.74
CA GLY A 468 23.95 1.21 5.70
C GLY A 468 23.93 0.72 7.16
N GLU A 469 22.97 -0.13 7.52
CA GLU A 469 22.89 -0.75 8.85
C GLU A 469 24.09 -1.69 9.11
N LEU A 470 24.52 -2.44 8.09
CA LEU A 470 25.67 -3.34 8.20
C LEU A 470 26.98 -2.61 8.50
N LEU A 471 27.17 -1.38 7.98
CA LEU A 471 28.40 -0.60 8.18
C LEU A 471 28.77 -0.46 9.66
N ALA A 472 27.80 -0.35 10.56
CA ALA A 472 28.04 -0.20 12.00
C ALA A 472 28.78 -1.39 12.62
N TYR A 473 28.61 -2.59 12.05
CA TYR A 473 29.10 -3.86 12.58
C TYR A 473 30.36 -4.40 11.87
N MET A 474 30.84 -3.70 10.84
CA MET A 474 32.01 -4.11 10.06
C MET A 474 33.32 -3.57 10.63
N ASP A 475 34.43 -4.27 10.38
CA ASP A 475 35.79 -3.77 10.61
C ASP A 475 36.11 -2.55 9.71
N SER A 476 37.13 -1.77 10.07
CA SER A 476 37.45 -0.52 9.36
C SER A 476 37.75 -0.70 7.88
N ASP A 477 38.43 -1.78 7.48
CA ASP A 477 38.85 -2.01 6.09
C ASP A 477 37.64 -2.44 5.24
N SER A 478 36.78 -3.31 5.76
CA SER A 478 35.54 -3.72 5.08
C SER A 478 34.50 -2.60 5.05
N ARG A 479 34.40 -1.81 6.13
CA ARG A 479 33.53 -0.62 6.20
C ARG A 479 33.92 0.43 5.17
N LEU A 480 35.22 0.69 5.01
CA LEU A 480 35.75 1.59 4.00
C LEU A 480 35.38 1.14 2.58
N ARG A 481 35.59 -0.14 2.27
CA ARG A 481 35.27 -0.72 0.95
C ARG A 481 33.78 -0.58 0.62
N LEU A 482 32.92 -1.01 1.54
CA LEU A 482 31.46 -0.94 1.33
C LEU A 482 30.98 0.51 1.22
N ALA A 483 31.43 1.40 2.11
CA ALA A 483 31.05 2.82 2.05
C ALA A 483 31.47 3.48 0.74
N THR A 484 32.67 3.17 0.21
CA THR A 484 33.16 3.69 -1.08
C THR A 484 32.30 3.19 -2.24
N GLU A 485 31.92 1.91 -2.23
CA GLU A 485 31.03 1.32 -3.23
C GLU A 485 29.64 1.96 -3.18
N MET A 486 29.07 2.12 -1.98
CA MET A 486 27.78 2.77 -1.77
C MET A 486 27.80 4.22 -2.25
N ILE A 487 28.84 5.00 -1.92
CA ILE A 487 28.98 6.40 -2.39
C ILE A 487 29.00 6.45 -3.92
N THR A 488 29.73 5.54 -4.57
CA THR A 488 29.79 5.46 -6.04
C THR A 488 28.40 5.19 -6.63
N LYS A 489 27.64 4.25 -6.04
CA LYS A 489 26.25 3.95 -6.45
C LYS A 489 25.33 5.14 -6.22
N CYS A 490 25.42 5.82 -5.08
CA CYS A 490 24.61 6.99 -4.76
C CYS A 490 24.86 8.14 -5.75
N TRP A 491 26.11 8.42 -6.11
CA TRP A 491 26.42 9.45 -7.10
C TRP A 491 25.93 9.12 -8.51
N LYS A 492 25.96 7.83 -8.89
CA LYS A 492 25.32 7.40 -10.14
C LYS A 492 23.82 7.66 -10.10
N MET A 493 23.16 7.23 -9.03
CA MET A 493 21.73 7.42 -8.84
C MET A 493 21.32 8.89 -8.82
N ASP A 494 22.13 9.77 -8.21
CA ASP A 494 21.88 11.23 -8.21
C ASP A 494 21.89 11.83 -9.62
N ARG A 495 22.86 11.41 -10.46
CA ARG A 495 22.92 11.84 -11.88
C ARG A 495 21.74 11.29 -12.69
N ASP A 496 21.37 10.04 -12.45
CA ASP A 496 20.26 9.40 -13.13
C ASP A 496 18.92 10.08 -12.74
N LEU A 497 18.75 10.45 -11.46
CA LEU A 497 17.62 11.26 -10.98
C LEU A 497 17.60 12.66 -11.59
N ALA A 498 18.75 13.34 -11.70
CA ALA A 498 18.82 14.64 -12.36
C ALA A 498 18.40 14.55 -13.84
N SER A 499 18.89 13.53 -14.55
CA SER A 499 18.52 13.27 -15.95
C SER A 499 17.03 12.99 -16.11
N PHE A 500 16.46 12.20 -15.18
CA PHE A 500 15.03 11.94 -15.10
C PHE A 500 14.22 13.22 -14.88
N HIS A 501 14.67 14.11 -13.98
CA HIS A 501 14.00 15.39 -13.75
C HIS A 501 14.01 16.28 -15.00
N ASP A 502 15.13 16.34 -15.72
CA ASP A 502 15.22 17.08 -16.98
C ASP A 502 14.29 16.51 -18.06
N GLU A 503 14.09 15.20 -18.10
CA GLU A 503 13.08 14.56 -18.95
C GLU A 503 11.66 14.92 -18.53
N LEU A 504 11.36 14.89 -17.23
CA LEU A 504 10.06 15.29 -16.72
C LEU A 504 9.72 16.75 -17.03
N VAL A 505 10.69 17.66 -16.90
CA VAL A 505 10.52 19.07 -17.30
C VAL A 505 10.23 19.17 -18.79
N ARG A 506 10.99 18.47 -19.64
CA ARG A 506 10.78 18.47 -21.11
C ARG A 506 9.45 17.85 -21.53
N SER A 507 8.88 16.95 -20.72
CA SER A 507 7.62 16.29 -21.02
C SER A 507 6.39 17.18 -20.79
N GLN A 508 6.55 18.34 -20.15
CA GLN A 508 5.46 19.25 -19.83
C GLN A 508 5.57 20.56 -20.63
N ALA A 509 4.43 21.06 -21.10
CA ALA A 509 4.38 22.33 -21.84
C ALA A 509 4.55 23.57 -20.94
N GLY A 510 4.35 23.42 -19.63
CA GLY A 510 4.42 24.48 -18.64
C GLY A 510 5.22 24.06 -17.41
N PRO A 511 5.24 24.89 -16.35
CA PRO A 511 5.96 24.55 -15.12
C PRO A 511 5.41 23.27 -14.48
N LEU A 512 6.29 22.45 -13.91
CA LEU A 512 5.87 21.23 -13.22
C LEU A 512 5.03 21.52 -11.98
N TYR A 513 5.27 22.66 -11.34
CA TYR A 513 4.52 23.18 -10.20
C TYR A 513 4.70 24.69 -10.10
N TRP A 514 3.81 25.36 -9.37
CA TRP A 514 3.92 26.79 -9.05
C TRP A 514 3.49 27.07 -7.60
N PRO A 515 4.03 28.12 -6.98
CA PRO A 515 3.64 28.53 -5.64
C PRO A 515 2.29 29.29 -5.62
N GLU A 516 1.43 28.97 -4.66
CA GLU A 516 0.26 29.76 -4.27
C GLU A 516 0.27 30.00 -2.76
N LEU A 517 -0.38 31.07 -2.28
CA LEU A 517 -0.47 31.34 -0.84
C LEU A 517 -1.25 30.22 -0.13
N ALA A 518 -0.66 29.66 0.92
CA ALA A 518 -1.28 28.60 1.70
C ALA A 518 -2.55 29.11 2.39
N ARG A 519 -3.65 28.36 2.31
CA ARG A 519 -4.97 28.80 2.84
C ARG A 519 -5.22 28.36 4.27
N GLY A 520 -4.22 27.77 4.94
CA GLY A 520 -4.25 27.51 6.39
C GLY A 520 -5.04 26.27 6.79
N GLN A 521 -5.07 25.23 5.95
CA GLN A 521 -5.72 23.96 6.33
C GLN A 521 -4.92 23.15 7.37
N ILE A 522 -3.64 23.48 7.60
CA ILE A 522 -2.74 22.88 8.61
C ILE A 522 -2.37 23.99 9.58
N CYS A 523 -2.64 23.78 10.88
CA CYS A 523 -2.59 24.83 11.89
C CYS A 523 -1.15 25.27 12.13
N ASP A 524 -0.75 26.33 11.44
CA ASP A 524 0.52 27.03 11.63
C ASP A 524 0.28 28.45 12.20
N GLU A 525 -0.92 28.70 12.73
CA GLU A 525 -1.31 29.99 13.30
C GLU A 525 -1.13 30.00 14.82
N ASP A 526 -0.58 31.11 15.31
CA ASP A 526 -0.41 31.54 16.71
C ASP A 526 0.93 31.22 17.41
N GLY A 527 2.06 31.29 16.68
CA GLY A 527 3.39 31.46 17.27
C GLY A 527 4.06 32.76 16.85
N GLU A 528 4.93 33.33 17.69
CA GLU A 528 5.73 34.56 17.37
C GLU A 528 6.57 34.42 16.08
N ASP A 529 6.79 33.18 15.61
CA ASP A 529 7.66 32.82 14.46
C ASP A 529 6.94 32.75 13.09
N GLY A 530 5.66 33.13 12.98
CA GLY A 530 4.89 33.11 11.73
C GLY A 530 4.60 31.69 11.19
N ARG A 531 3.96 31.56 10.02
CA ARG A 531 3.68 30.24 9.40
C ARG A 531 4.96 29.60 8.84
N LEU A 532 5.16 28.29 9.06
CA LEU A 532 6.34 27.56 8.58
C LEU A 532 6.35 27.46 7.05
N PHE A 533 5.19 27.15 6.46
CA PHE A 533 5.00 27.08 5.02
C PHE A 533 3.93 28.10 4.57
N PRO A 534 4.33 29.35 4.25
CA PRO A 534 3.38 30.38 3.80
C PRO A 534 2.85 30.13 2.38
N VAL A 535 3.46 29.19 1.65
CA VAL A 535 3.17 28.89 0.25
C VAL A 535 2.96 27.38 0.09
N ALA A 536 1.90 27.02 -0.64
CA ALA A 536 1.62 25.67 -1.09
C ALA A 536 1.98 25.51 -2.57
N PHE A 537 2.45 24.34 -2.96
CA PHE A 537 2.73 24.00 -4.35
C PHE A 537 1.50 23.42 -5.03
N HIS A 538 1.20 23.99 -6.20
CA HIS A 538 0.13 23.57 -7.08
C HIS A 538 0.70 22.96 -8.34
N PHE A 539 -0.03 22.02 -8.94
CA PHE A 539 0.45 21.21 -10.06
C PHE A 539 -0.56 21.21 -11.21
N PRO A 540 -0.10 21.00 -12.46
CA PRO A 540 -0.99 20.89 -13.62
C PRO A 540 -2.07 19.83 -13.44
N HIS A 541 -1.68 18.68 -12.88
CA HIS A 541 -2.56 17.57 -12.56
C HIS A 541 -1.85 16.59 -11.59
N LEU A 542 -2.64 15.73 -10.95
CA LEU A 542 -2.18 14.82 -9.90
C LEU A 542 -1.10 13.84 -10.38
N SER A 543 -1.09 13.45 -11.66
CA SER A 543 0.01 12.62 -12.19
C SER A 543 1.38 13.29 -12.16
N VAL A 544 1.47 14.62 -12.36
CA VAL A 544 2.76 15.33 -12.23
C VAL A 544 3.10 15.45 -10.74
N ALA A 545 2.12 15.85 -9.93
CA ALA A 545 2.28 15.98 -8.48
C ALA A 545 2.83 14.69 -7.86
N HIS A 546 2.19 13.55 -8.14
CA HIS A 546 2.60 12.26 -7.60
C HIS A 546 3.99 11.84 -8.09
N THR A 547 4.32 12.06 -9.37
CA THR A 547 5.66 11.75 -9.89
C THR A 547 6.74 12.60 -9.18
N LEU A 548 6.49 13.89 -8.99
CA LEU A 548 7.39 14.79 -8.27
C LEU A 548 7.52 14.46 -6.78
N LEU A 549 6.41 14.09 -6.12
CA LEU A 549 6.41 13.67 -4.72
C LEU A 549 7.29 12.43 -4.50
N VAL A 550 7.25 11.47 -5.41
CA VAL A 550 8.12 10.28 -5.34
C VAL A 550 9.56 10.66 -5.65
N PHE A 551 9.79 11.51 -6.65
CA PHE A 551 11.11 12.02 -7.00
C PHE A 551 11.78 12.75 -5.82
N TRP A 552 11.08 13.69 -5.17
CA TRP A 552 11.59 14.38 -3.99
C TRP A 552 11.79 13.44 -2.80
N ALA A 553 10.96 12.39 -2.67
CA ALA A 553 11.18 11.37 -1.64
C ALA A 553 12.46 10.58 -1.90
N CYS A 554 12.73 10.20 -3.15
CA CYS A 554 13.99 9.58 -3.56
C CYS A 554 15.18 10.50 -3.27
N GLN A 555 15.12 11.78 -3.65
CA GLN A 555 16.18 12.74 -3.35
C GLN A 555 16.41 12.90 -1.85
N THR A 556 15.35 13.03 -1.06
CA THR A 556 15.42 13.15 0.41
C THR A 556 16.18 11.96 1.02
N MET A 557 15.78 10.73 0.68
CA MET A 557 16.44 9.52 1.17
C MET A 557 17.90 9.41 0.68
N LEU A 558 18.12 9.68 -0.60
CA LEU A 558 19.44 9.55 -1.23
C LEU A 558 20.43 10.55 -0.65
N TRP A 559 20.07 11.83 -0.58
CA TRP A 559 20.93 12.90 -0.09
C TRP A 559 21.23 12.73 1.39
N GLN A 560 20.26 12.31 2.21
CA GLN A 560 20.53 11.93 3.60
C GLN A 560 21.48 10.73 3.68
N GLY A 561 21.27 9.70 2.86
CA GLY A 561 22.17 8.53 2.80
C GLY A 561 23.60 8.92 2.45
N MET A 562 23.77 9.77 1.44
CA MET A 562 25.07 10.33 1.05
C MET A 562 25.69 11.15 2.19
N TYR A 563 24.92 12.02 2.84
CA TYR A 563 25.39 12.78 3.99
C TYR A 563 25.90 11.87 5.12
N GLN A 564 25.18 10.80 5.46
CA GLN A 564 25.65 9.84 6.46
C GLN A 564 26.90 9.07 6.01
N LEU A 565 26.97 8.63 4.75
CA LEU A 565 28.14 7.94 4.21
C LEU A 565 29.39 8.82 4.25
N TYR A 566 29.26 10.11 3.94
CA TYR A 566 30.37 11.07 4.01
C TYR A 566 30.84 11.28 5.46
N ARG A 567 29.92 11.29 6.43
CA ARG A 567 30.29 11.30 7.85
C ARG A 567 31.05 10.04 8.25
N VAL A 568 30.60 8.87 7.80
CA VAL A 568 31.31 7.59 8.04
C VAL A 568 32.73 7.66 7.46
N MET A 569 32.90 8.17 6.24
CA MET A 569 34.21 8.33 5.60
C MET A 569 35.11 9.30 6.40
N ALA A 570 34.56 10.41 6.89
CA ALA A 570 35.30 11.35 7.73
C ALA A 570 35.76 10.73 9.05
N THR A 571 34.89 9.95 9.72
CA THR A 571 35.24 9.23 10.95
C THR A 571 36.31 8.17 10.70
N LEU A 572 36.19 7.40 9.62
CA LEU A 572 37.20 6.41 9.22
C LEU A 572 38.55 7.09 8.97
N ARG A 573 38.59 8.18 8.20
CA ARG A 573 39.81 8.95 7.94
C ARG A 573 40.50 9.39 9.24
N GLY A 574 39.73 9.90 10.21
CA GLY A 574 40.24 10.25 11.54
C GLY A 574 40.83 9.07 12.30
N SER A 575 40.19 7.90 12.24
CA SER A 575 40.68 6.67 12.89
C SER A 575 41.94 6.09 12.24
N PHE A 576 42.07 6.17 10.92
CA PHE A 576 43.26 5.72 10.19
C PHE A 576 44.46 6.66 10.39
N ALA A 577 44.22 7.96 10.57
CA ALA A 577 45.26 8.95 10.84
C ALA A 577 45.87 8.80 12.25
N THR A 578 45.11 8.30 13.24
CA THR A 578 45.57 8.10 14.62
C THR A 578 46.17 6.73 14.89
N SER A 579 45.94 5.74 14.01
CA SER A 579 46.54 4.41 14.09
C SER A 579 47.96 4.39 13.50
N SER A 580 48.90 3.74 14.18
CA SER A 580 50.30 3.52 13.74
C SER A 580 50.45 2.81 12.38
N ARG A 581 49.34 2.29 11.82
CA ARG A 581 49.22 1.76 10.44
C ARG A 581 49.40 2.81 9.34
N SER A 582 49.41 4.10 9.69
CA SER A 582 49.61 5.22 8.77
C SER A 582 50.96 5.19 8.03
N LYS A 583 51.94 4.37 8.46
CA LYS A 583 53.21 4.15 7.72
C LYS A 583 53.21 2.97 6.74
N GLU A 584 52.33 1.97 6.91
CA GLU A 584 52.27 0.80 6.01
C GLU A 584 51.24 0.98 4.89
N LEU A 585 50.11 1.66 5.15
CA LEU A 585 49.10 1.95 4.12
C LEU A 585 49.51 3.04 3.12
N LEU A 586 50.60 3.78 3.38
CA LEU A 586 51.20 4.71 2.41
C LEU A 586 51.97 3.98 1.29
N PHE A 587 52.19 2.66 1.40
CA PHE A 587 52.81 1.84 0.36
C PHE A 587 51.80 1.02 -0.46
N GLU A 588 50.52 1.02 -0.09
CA GLU A 588 49.43 0.57 -0.98
C GLU A 588 48.84 1.80 -1.70
N PRO A 589 49.12 2.01 -3.00
CA PRO A 589 48.63 3.18 -3.75
C PRO A 589 47.10 3.26 -3.83
N ASP A 590 46.38 2.22 -3.40
CA ASP A 590 44.93 2.06 -3.57
C ASP A 590 44.10 2.45 -2.33
N ALA A 591 44.71 2.60 -1.14
CA ALA A 591 43.96 2.92 0.10
C ALA A 591 43.95 4.44 0.42
N SER A 592 45.04 5.15 0.15
CA SER A 592 45.17 6.60 0.39
C SER A 592 44.43 7.46 -0.66
N THR A 593 44.29 6.93 -1.88
CA THR A 593 43.47 7.48 -2.98
C THR A 593 41.98 7.40 -2.66
N ARG A 594 41.50 6.30 -2.07
CA ARG A 594 40.07 6.10 -1.72
C ARG A 594 39.49 7.14 -0.75
N PHE A 595 40.32 7.76 0.10
CA PHE A 595 39.88 8.81 1.03
C PHE A 595 39.99 10.24 0.49
N SER A 596 40.80 10.46 -0.56
CA SER A 596 41.21 11.81 -0.98
C SER A 596 40.41 12.36 -2.16
N ASP A 597 39.65 11.50 -2.86
CA ASP A 597 39.02 11.82 -4.15
C ASP A 597 37.48 11.93 -4.11
N LEU A 598 36.87 12.04 -2.93
CA LEU A 598 35.42 12.17 -2.84
C LEU A 598 34.95 13.58 -3.27
N PRO A 599 34.04 13.70 -4.26
CA PRO A 599 33.50 14.99 -4.66
C PRO A 599 32.68 15.62 -3.53
N ALA A 600 32.64 16.95 -3.45
CA ALA A 600 31.85 17.65 -2.45
C ALA A 600 30.34 17.37 -2.66
N LEU A 601 29.59 17.26 -1.56
CA LEU A 601 28.13 17.06 -1.63
C LEU A 601 27.38 18.29 -2.14
N GLU A 602 27.98 19.48 -2.13
CA GLU A 602 27.37 20.73 -2.61
C GLU A 602 25.97 20.93 -2.00
N HIS A 603 24.94 21.13 -2.83
CA HIS A 603 23.55 21.31 -2.41
C HIS A 603 22.92 20.05 -1.79
N ARG A 604 23.48 18.85 -2.01
CA ARG A 604 22.96 17.60 -1.42
C ARG A 604 23.15 17.53 0.10
N ILE A 605 23.93 18.44 0.69
CA ILE A 605 24.01 18.58 2.15
C ILE A 605 22.65 19.00 2.72
N ASP A 606 21.85 19.77 1.96
CA ASP A 606 20.49 20.16 2.35
C ASP A 606 19.46 19.12 1.89
N PHE A 607 19.52 17.93 2.47
CA PHE A 607 18.52 16.87 2.24
C PHE A 607 17.12 17.23 2.78
N ALA A 608 16.97 18.32 3.53
CA ALA A 608 15.68 18.81 3.98
C ALA A 608 14.93 19.63 2.91
N ALA A 609 15.63 20.22 1.95
CA ALA A 609 15.00 20.94 0.84
C ALA A 609 13.97 20.11 0.06
N PRO A 610 14.27 18.89 -0.45
CA PRO A 610 13.28 18.06 -1.13
C PRO A 610 12.16 17.59 -0.19
N ALA A 611 12.44 17.35 1.09
CA ALA A 611 11.43 17.01 2.09
C ALA A 611 10.41 18.15 2.27
N ARG A 612 10.88 19.40 2.31
CA ARG A 612 10.02 20.60 2.39
C ARG A 612 9.17 20.78 1.15
N ASN A 613 9.67 20.45 -0.04
CA ASN A 613 8.84 20.47 -1.26
C ASN A 613 7.63 19.51 -1.13
N ILE A 614 7.83 18.34 -0.51
CA ILE A 614 6.73 17.40 -0.21
C ILE A 614 5.75 18.03 0.78
N PHE A 615 6.24 18.66 1.86
CA PHE A 615 5.39 19.33 2.85
C PHE A 615 4.54 20.45 2.21
N GLN A 616 5.13 21.29 1.37
CA GLN A 616 4.42 22.35 0.66
C GLN A 616 3.39 21.81 -0.35
N SER A 617 3.45 20.54 -0.72
CA SER A 617 2.50 19.91 -1.65
C SER A 617 1.27 19.31 -0.96
N VAL A 618 1.23 19.29 0.38
CA VAL A 618 0.14 18.67 1.14
C VAL A 618 -1.20 19.34 0.87
N GLU A 619 -1.26 20.68 0.87
CA GLU A 619 -2.52 21.40 0.67
C GLU A 619 -3.15 21.05 -0.68
N TYR A 620 -2.38 21.04 -1.77
CA TYR A 620 -2.87 20.62 -3.09
C TYR A 620 -3.42 19.19 -3.07
N CYS A 621 -2.71 18.26 -2.44
CA CYS A 621 -3.14 16.87 -2.36
C CYS A 621 -4.37 16.67 -1.47
N LEU A 622 -4.68 17.63 -0.59
CA LEU A 622 -5.86 17.62 0.27
C LEU A 622 -6.99 18.51 -0.26
N LEU A 623 -6.89 19.08 -1.46
CA LEU A 623 -8.02 19.73 -2.10
C LEU A 623 -9.16 18.73 -2.36
N ASP A 624 -10.41 19.16 -2.19
CA ASP A 624 -11.57 18.30 -2.37
C ASP A 624 -11.70 17.78 -3.81
N GLU A 625 -11.22 18.55 -4.80
CA GLU A 625 -11.21 18.11 -6.18
C GLU A 625 -10.29 16.90 -6.44
N MET A 626 -9.29 16.67 -5.57
CA MET A 626 -8.36 15.54 -5.69
C MET A 626 -8.93 14.22 -5.15
N LYS A 627 -10.05 14.28 -4.41
CA LYS A 627 -10.78 13.14 -3.84
C LYS A 627 -9.81 12.17 -3.14
N ASP A 628 -10.09 10.86 -3.18
CA ASP A 628 -9.28 9.83 -2.52
C ASP A 628 -7.87 9.68 -3.10
N HIS A 629 -7.65 10.11 -4.35
CA HIS A 629 -6.34 9.96 -4.98
C HIS A 629 -5.32 10.97 -4.47
N GLY A 630 -5.75 12.15 -4.04
CA GLY A 630 -4.86 13.16 -3.45
C GLY A 630 -4.10 12.65 -2.23
N PRO A 631 -4.79 12.27 -1.13
CA PRO A 631 -4.16 11.67 0.05
C PRO A 631 -3.31 10.43 -0.27
N LYS A 632 -3.78 9.57 -1.19
CA LYS A 632 -3.05 8.38 -1.66
C LYS A 632 -1.75 8.71 -2.37
N SER A 633 -1.69 9.82 -3.08
CA SER A 633 -0.51 10.23 -3.85
C SER A 633 0.61 10.79 -2.96
N ILE A 634 0.27 11.33 -1.78
CA ILE A 634 1.25 11.99 -0.92
C ILE A 634 1.66 11.15 0.31
N ALA A 635 0.80 10.26 0.79
CA ALA A 635 1.01 9.55 2.06
C ALA A 635 2.40 8.91 2.22
N ALA A 636 2.87 8.17 1.21
CA ALA A 636 4.17 7.51 1.27
C ALA A 636 5.33 8.52 1.27
N SER A 637 5.32 9.50 0.36
CA SER A 637 6.37 10.52 0.29
C SER A 637 6.42 11.39 1.53
N LEU A 638 5.26 11.77 2.09
CA LEU A 638 5.18 12.54 3.33
C LEU A 638 5.76 11.76 4.50
N ARG A 639 5.46 10.45 4.59
CA ARG A 639 6.05 9.58 5.62
C ARG A 639 7.55 9.47 5.46
N ILE A 640 8.04 9.22 4.24
CA ILE A 640 9.49 9.14 3.95
C ILE A 640 10.19 10.44 4.37
N ALA A 641 9.64 11.60 4.00
CA ALA A 641 10.18 12.90 4.37
C ALA A 641 10.23 13.08 5.89
N ASN A 642 9.11 12.81 6.58
CA ASN A 642 9.03 12.94 8.04
C ASN A 642 10.02 12.01 8.76
N GLU A 643 10.06 10.73 8.38
CA GLU A 643 10.95 9.72 8.95
C GLU A 643 12.44 10.03 8.70
N THR A 644 12.76 10.70 7.60
CA THR A 644 14.12 11.12 7.29
C THR A 644 14.57 12.28 8.20
N LEU A 645 13.66 13.22 8.49
CA LEU A 645 13.97 14.42 9.27
C LEU A 645 13.85 14.21 10.79
N LYS A 646 13.01 13.28 11.27
CA LYS A 646 12.68 13.12 12.70
C LYS A 646 13.86 12.92 13.64
N HIS A 647 14.98 12.39 13.13
CA HIS A 647 16.18 12.13 13.92
C HIS A 647 17.11 13.34 14.06
N HIS A 648 16.77 14.47 13.45
CA HIS A 648 17.59 15.69 13.43
C HIS A 648 16.89 16.82 14.18
N LEU A 649 17.48 17.25 15.29
CA LEU A 649 16.92 18.31 16.14
C LEU A 649 16.69 19.63 15.39
N ALA A 650 17.49 19.91 14.35
CA ALA A 650 17.37 21.11 13.53
C ALA A 650 16.04 21.22 12.77
N TYR A 651 15.34 20.11 12.52
CA TYR A 651 14.10 20.06 11.74
C TYR A 651 12.88 19.72 12.61
N ARG A 652 12.98 19.91 13.93
CA ARG A 652 11.88 19.58 14.87
C ARG A 652 10.56 20.27 14.49
N ARG A 653 10.62 21.52 14.03
CA ARG A 653 9.43 22.28 13.63
C ARG A 653 8.78 21.69 12.38
N ASP A 654 9.58 21.35 11.37
CA ASP A 654 9.14 20.67 10.15
C ASP A 654 8.47 19.32 10.45
N VAL A 655 9.05 18.54 11.38
CA VAL A 655 8.55 17.22 11.79
C VAL A 655 7.19 17.33 12.48
N LEU A 656 7.03 18.26 13.42
CA LEU A 656 5.74 18.49 14.09
C LEU A 656 4.64 18.89 13.11
N TRP A 657 4.97 19.76 12.16
CA TRP A 657 4.06 20.14 11.09
C TRP A 657 3.68 18.93 10.21
N ALA A 658 4.66 18.10 9.84
CA ALA A 658 4.45 16.92 9.00
C ALA A 658 3.64 15.83 9.71
N GLU A 659 3.77 15.69 11.04
CA GLU A 659 2.94 14.80 11.84
C GLU A 659 1.47 15.23 11.83
N GLU A 660 1.18 16.53 11.96
CA GLU A 660 -0.20 17.05 11.84
C GLU A 660 -0.76 16.84 10.42
N ALA A 661 0.06 17.13 9.41
CA ALA A 661 -0.28 16.87 8.01
C ALA A 661 -0.63 15.39 7.78
N MET A 662 0.14 14.47 8.39
CA MET A 662 -0.09 13.03 8.29
C MET A 662 -1.43 12.63 8.91
N VAL A 663 -1.82 13.19 10.06
CA VAL A 663 -3.13 12.94 10.67
C VAL A 663 -4.27 13.34 9.73
N LYS A 664 -4.13 14.46 9.00
CA LYS A 664 -5.12 14.91 8.01
C LYS A 664 -5.18 14.00 6.78
N VAL A 665 -4.04 13.52 6.31
CA VAL A 665 -3.97 12.51 5.24
C VAL A 665 -4.62 11.19 5.69
N GLN A 666 -4.35 10.73 6.91
CA GLN A 666 -4.92 9.52 7.52
C GLN A 666 -6.44 9.59 7.64
N GLY A 667 -6.97 10.76 8.01
CA GLY A 667 -8.41 11.01 8.12
C GLY A 667 -9.18 10.88 6.79
N ARG A 668 -8.48 10.86 5.65
CA ARG A 668 -9.09 10.78 4.30
C ARG A 668 -8.76 9.45 3.61
N SER A 669 -9.70 8.50 3.67
CA SER A 669 -9.76 7.27 2.85
C SER A 669 -8.53 6.33 2.88
N LEU A 670 -7.67 6.44 3.89
CA LEU A 670 -6.49 5.60 4.13
C LEU A 670 -6.39 5.17 5.60
N ARG A 671 -7.42 4.45 6.09
CA ARG A 671 -7.51 4.03 7.50
C ARG A 671 -6.32 3.20 7.96
N LEU A 672 -5.69 2.44 7.06
CA LEU A 672 -4.52 1.62 7.37
C LEU A 672 -3.32 2.44 7.88
N LEU A 673 -3.16 3.68 7.42
CA LEU A 673 -1.98 4.50 7.73
C LEU A 673 -1.83 4.78 9.24
N VAL A 674 -2.93 4.74 10.00
CA VAL A 674 -2.92 4.88 11.47
C VAL A 674 -2.05 3.81 12.14
N TYR A 675 -1.96 2.62 11.55
CA TYR A 675 -1.18 1.49 12.09
C TYR A 675 0.30 1.49 11.67
N TYR A 676 0.71 2.48 10.88
CA TYR A 676 2.11 2.71 10.51
C TYR A 676 2.75 3.87 11.27
N THR A 677 1.95 4.70 11.94
CA THR A 677 2.44 5.76 12.81
C THR A 677 2.41 5.28 14.26
N GLU A 678 3.57 5.04 14.86
CA GLU A 678 3.70 5.03 16.32
C GLU A 678 3.50 6.46 16.82
N THR A 679 2.26 6.95 16.87
CA THR A 679 2.00 8.21 17.57
C THR A 679 2.20 7.96 19.07
N ALA A 680 2.88 8.88 19.74
CA ALA A 680 3.07 8.91 21.20
C ALA A 680 1.75 8.79 22.01
N THR A 681 0.59 8.93 21.37
CA THR A 681 -0.74 8.66 21.94
C THR A 681 -1.06 7.16 22.13
N SER A 682 -0.39 6.25 21.42
CA SER A 682 -0.57 4.80 21.61
C SER A 682 -0.06 4.32 22.98
N VAL A 683 0.89 5.05 23.59
CA VAL A 683 1.36 4.79 24.96
C VAL A 683 0.34 5.28 26.00
N GLN A 684 -0.42 6.34 25.71
CA GLN A 684 -1.42 6.86 26.65
C GLN A 684 -2.75 6.09 26.61
N LEU A 685 -3.18 5.59 25.46
CA LEU A 685 -4.40 4.77 25.36
C LEU A 685 -4.19 3.37 25.97
N ASN A 686 -3.01 2.75 25.75
CA ASN A 686 -2.66 1.49 26.43
C ASN A 686 -2.34 1.68 27.92
N GLY A 687 -1.93 2.88 28.35
CA GLY A 687 -1.67 3.23 29.74
C GLY A 687 -2.94 3.45 30.57
N ARG A 688 -3.98 4.06 29.98
CA ARG A 688 -5.27 4.29 30.68
C ARG A 688 -6.11 3.02 30.83
N GLU A 689 -6.12 2.12 29.84
CA GLU A 689 -6.89 0.87 29.95
C GLU A 689 -6.28 -0.18 30.90
N ARG A 690 -5.02 0.00 31.34
CA ARG A 690 -4.36 -0.85 32.35
C ARG A 690 -4.47 -0.33 33.79
N LEU A 691 -4.98 0.88 33.98
CA LEU A 691 -5.16 1.46 35.32
C LEU A 691 -6.62 1.44 35.79
N ASP A 692 -7.58 1.19 34.88
CA ASP A 692 -9.01 1.04 35.19
C ASP A 692 -9.55 -0.41 35.02
N LYS A 693 -8.66 -1.42 35.10
CA LYS A 693 -9.00 -2.84 35.29
C LYS A 693 -8.12 -3.40 36.39
#